data_AF-A0A4V1J5V5-F1
#
_entry.id   AF-A0A4V1J5V5-F1
#
_cell.length_a   1.000
_cell.length_b   1.000
_cell.length_c   1.000
_cell.angle_alpha   90.00
_cell.angle_beta   90.00
_cell.angle_gamma   90.00
#
_symmetry.space_group_name_H-M   'P 1'
#
loop_
_entity.id
_entity.type
_entity.pdbx_description
1 polymer ?
#
loop_
_entity_poly.entity_id
_entity_poly.type
_entity_poly.pdbx_seq_one_letter_code
_entity_poly.pdbx_strand_id
1 'polypeptide(L)'
;IKHHNGPLKNGVPYSGWMDTKTNEPVKDLDVKSKYEKQILEHSGIRLIEPELFDGYQPRKKLVLREVLLEHDLEPFEASAEEAQQFRSQNGEFVDVYENAESDQSWVKFRKGATLMVPKALRFDRLVAGQVPTGWDAARYGVPKDIIEQVDHITLYVLVSTVEALVSSGITDPYEFYKYVHVSEVGNCAGSGIGGMRSLTKMYRDRLLDKPVQNDILQETFINTMAAWVNLLLLSSSGPVKTPVGACATAVESVEIGVETIQTGRAKIVLVGGYDDFQEEGSYEFGNMKATSNTDEEFKRGRTPREIWVCPFMGRSVPAPGQGILTTAREVPGKLPSPLLDMKYRKRQLDLRRRQIKQWVESEYAFLREELETHRNAGELTVSEEEFLTERTRHIDSEAQRQEKEALNLWGNFFYRQNPEIAPLRGALASFGLTIDDIGVASFHGTSTKANDKNESEVLNKQFAHLGRTVGNACPSIFQKYLTGHPKAAAAAWMLNGMLQVLQTGIIPGNRNADNIDALLEKYDHVLYPSRSIHTDGIKAGLLKSFGFGQVGGEVLVIHPDYLFGALDQASYNAYCTKNREREAVAYRYWHDSMAGVAPFFRAKNAAPYSDAQESQVYLNPLARADFDSAQGTYTFNDLSTTLAQPDPTMTQQILLNMAQGEGGEQARGVGVDVELVSAINVDNDTFLERNFTKRELAYCQGRPDPQASLAGRWSAKESVIKAVSSYATAAAPVWTQGAAAPLKEIEITMAPSGAPEVTLHGAAKVAAEQAGVRNIKVSISHSGHYAVALAIASE
;
A
#
# COMPACT_ATOMS: atom_id res chain seq x y z
N ILE A 1 -9.17 -29.63 -11.97
CA ILE A 1 -8.01 -30.22 -12.68
C ILE A 1 -6.76 -30.04 -11.82
N LYS A 2 -5.74 -30.88 -12.00
CA LYS A 2 -4.41 -30.77 -11.37
C LYS A 2 -3.32 -30.95 -12.42
N HIS A 3 -2.17 -30.31 -12.27
CA HIS A 3 -1.04 -30.58 -13.15
C HIS A 3 -0.44 -31.95 -12.82
N HIS A 4 0.00 -32.67 -13.85
CA HIS A 4 0.71 -33.93 -13.75
C HIS A 4 1.94 -33.86 -14.64
N ASN A 5 3.09 -34.30 -14.14
CA ASN A 5 4.31 -34.45 -14.92
C ASN A 5 4.95 -35.80 -14.60
N GLY A 6 4.74 -36.78 -15.48
CA GLY A 6 5.19 -38.15 -15.26
C GLY A 6 4.44 -39.16 -16.13
N PRO A 7 4.72 -40.47 -15.99
CA PRO A 7 4.03 -41.50 -16.76
C PRO A 7 2.53 -41.59 -16.36
N LEU A 8 1.67 -41.77 -17.35
CA LEU A 8 0.27 -42.15 -17.17
C LEU A 8 0.15 -43.65 -16.80
N LYS A 9 -1.04 -44.10 -16.42
CA LYS A 9 -1.32 -45.52 -16.09
C LYS A 9 -0.95 -46.51 -17.20
N ASN A 10 -0.96 -46.07 -18.46
CA ASN A 10 -0.56 -46.86 -19.63
C ASN A 10 0.95 -46.78 -19.94
N GLY A 11 1.75 -46.16 -19.06
CA GLY A 11 3.20 -46.01 -19.20
C GLY A 11 3.64 -44.85 -20.12
N VAL A 12 2.71 -44.16 -20.78
CA VAL A 12 3.04 -43.05 -21.68
C VAL A 12 3.44 -41.81 -20.86
N PRO A 13 4.62 -41.20 -21.11
CA PRO A 13 4.98 -39.93 -20.48
C PRO A 13 3.98 -38.84 -20.83
N TYR A 14 3.50 -38.10 -19.82
CA TYR A 14 2.56 -37.01 -19.99
C TYR A 14 2.93 -35.83 -19.08
N SER A 15 2.79 -34.63 -19.62
CA SER A 15 2.89 -33.38 -18.88
C SER A 15 1.69 -32.50 -19.26
N GLY A 16 0.93 -32.04 -18.27
CA GLY A 16 -0.25 -31.20 -18.49
C GLY A 16 -1.36 -31.44 -17.47
N TRP A 17 -2.56 -30.95 -17.77
CA TRP A 17 -3.70 -31.07 -16.86
C TRP A 17 -4.27 -32.47 -16.84
N MET A 18 -4.69 -32.90 -15.65
CA MET A 18 -5.52 -34.09 -15.45
C MET A 18 -6.78 -33.76 -14.66
N ASP A 19 -7.85 -34.47 -14.97
CA ASP A 19 -9.07 -34.46 -14.17
C ASP A 19 -8.77 -35.09 -12.79
N THR A 20 -9.17 -34.42 -11.72
CA THR A 20 -8.85 -34.85 -10.35
C THR A 20 -9.64 -36.07 -9.89
N LYS A 21 -10.79 -36.36 -10.53
CA LYS A 21 -11.65 -37.51 -10.21
C LYS A 21 -11.29 -38.72 -11.08
N THR A 22 -11.20 -38.54 -12.40
CA THR A 22 -10.93 -39.66 -13.31
C THR A 22 -9.43 -39.97 -13.47
N ASN A 23 -8.56 -38.99 -13.17
CA ASN A 23 -7.12 -39.01 -13.50
C ASN A 23 -6.85 -39.20 -15.00
N GLU A 24 -7.76 -38.72 -15.85
CA GLU A 24 -7.56 -38.67 -17.30
C GLU A 24 -6.95 -37.34 -17.74
N PRO A 25 -6.11 -37.32 -18.80
CA PRO A 25 -5.62 -36.10 -19.44
C PRO A 25 -6.74 -35.15 -19.88
N VAL A 26 -6.49 -33.85 -19.70
CA VAL A 26 -7.37 -32.76 -20.13
C VAL A 26 -6.54 -31.74 -20.90
N LYS A 27 -6.97 -31.40 -22.12
CA LYS A 27 -6.37 -30.28 -22.86
C LYS A 27 -7.05 -28.98 -22.47
N ASP A 28 -6.32 -27.87 -22.46
CA ASP A 28 -6.83 -26.53 -22.10
C ASP A 28 -8.05 -26.14 -22.95
N LEU A 29 -8.04 -26.47 -24.24
CA LEU A 29 -9.17 -26.23 -25.16
C LEU A 29 -10.47 -26.95 -24.76
N ASP A 30 -10.36 -28.07 -24.04
CA ASP A 30 -11.51 -28.85 -23.56
C ASP A 30 -12.03 -28.36 -22.21
N VAL A 31 -11.22 -27.61 -21.44
CA VAL A 31 -11.54 -27.19 -20.06
C VAL A 31 -12.87 -26.46 -20.00
N LYS A 32 -13.09 -25.50 -20.91
CA LYS A 32 -14.35 -24.74 -20.97
C LYS A 32 -15.54 -25.68 -21.18
N SER A 33 -15.49 -26.52 -22.20
CA SER A 33 -16.58 -27.45 -22.53
C SER A 33 -16.87 -28.47 -21.42
N LYS A 34 -15.84 -28.92 -20.69
CA LYS A 34 -15.96 -29.92 -19.62
C LYS A 34 -16.42 -29.34 -18.29
N TYR A 35 -15.93 -28.16 -17.91
CA TYR A 35 -16.04 -27.68 -16.53
C TYR A 35 -16.78 -26.35 -16.37
N GLU A 36 -16.99 -25.55 -17.43
CA GLU A 36 -17.60 -24.21 -17.29
C GLU A 36 -18.98 -24.27 -16.63
N LYS A 37 -19.82 -25.24 -17.02
CA LYS A 37 -21.15 -25.42 -16.41
C LYS A 37 -21.04 -25.65 -14.90
N GLN A 38 -20.19 -26.58 -14.48
CA GLN A 38 -19.97 -26.87 -13.06
C GLN A 38 -19.38 -25.66 -12.32
N ILE A 39 -18.42 -24.96 -12.91
CA ILE A 39 -17.81 -23.75 -12.34
C ILE A 39 -18.88 -22.68 -12.10
N LEU A 40 -19.74 -22.42 -13.09
CA LEU A 40 -20.81 -21.43 -13.00
C LEU A 40 -21.92 -21.83 -12.02
N GLU A 41 -22.20 -23.12 -11.85
CA GLU A 41 -23.18 -23.63 -10.87
C GLU A 41 -22.68 -23.48 -9.43
N HIS A 42 -21.36 -23.63 -9.21
CA HIS A 42 -20.73 -23.64 -7.89
C HIS A 42 -19.83 -22.42 -7.60
N SER A 43 -20.10 -21.28 -8.24
CA SER A 43 -19.39 -20.01 -8.00
C SER A 43 -20.35 -18.83 -7.88
N GLY A 44 -19.92 -17.78 -7.18
CA GLY A 44 -20.70 -16.55 -7.01
C GLY A 44 -21.89 -16.71 -6.06
N ILE A 45 -22.93 -15.91 -6.29
CA ILE A 45 -24.16 -15.89 -5.49
C ILE A 45 -25.04 -17.09 -5.85
N ARG A 46 -25.21 -18.02 -4.91
CA ARG A 46 -25.94 -19.28 -5.09
C ARG A 46 -26.54 -19.77 -3.78
N LEU A 47 -27.30 -20.87 -3.84
CA LEU A 47 -27.85 -21.51 -2.64
C LEU A 47 -26.71 -21.92 -1.70
N ILE A 48 -26.94 -21.78 -0.39
CA ILE A 48 -25.96 -22.15 0.63
C ILE A 48 -25.67 -23.65 0.54
N GLU A 49 -24.40 -23.98 0.36
CA GLU A 49 -23.89 -25.36 0.31
C GLU A 49 -23.42 -25.78 1.72
N PRO A 50 -24.11 -26.71 2.40
CA PRO A 50 -23.80 -27.06 3.79
C PRO A 50 -22.37 -27.55 4.02
N GLU A 51 -21.76 -28.16 2.99
CA GLU A 51 -20.40 -28.69 3.03
C GLU A 51 -19.34 -27.59 3.23
N LEU A 52 -19.66 -26.34 2.87
CA LEU A 52 -18.77 -25.20 3.06
C LEU A 52 -18.88 -24.58 4.47
N PHE A 53 -19.94 -24.89 5.23
CA PHE A 53 -20.29 -24.20 6.49
C PHE A 53 -20.64 -25.20 7.60
N ASP A 54 -19.82 -26.22 7.78
CA ASP A 54 -19.90 -27.17 8.90
C ASP A 54 -21.29 -27.83 9.05
N GLY A 55 -21.94 -28.12 7.91
CA GLY A 55 -23.25 -28.75 7.84
C GLY A 55 -24.44 -27.80 8.00
N TYR A 56 -24.22 -26.48 7.98
CA TYR A 56 -25.27 -25.49 8.14
C TYR A 56 -26.35 -25.62 7.05
N GLN A 57 -27.59 -25.86 7.50
CA GLN A 57 -28.78 -25.90 6.66
C GLN A 57 -29.78 -24.85 7.12
N PRO A 58 -29.95 -23.73 6.40
CA PRO A 58 -30.89 -22.68 6.79
C PRO A 58 -32.32 -23.18 7.04
N ARG A 59 -32.80 -24.16 6.27
CA ARG A 59 -34.14 -24.74 6.43
C ARG A 59 -34.30 -25.63 7.68
N LYS A 60 -33.20 -25.98 8.35
CA LYS A 60 -33.15 -26.88 9.51
C LYS A 60 -32.16 -26.36 10.56
N LYS A 61 -32.28 -25.09 10.94
CA LYS A 61 -31.42 -24.46 11.95
C LYS A 61 -31.70 -25.08 13.34
N LEU A 62 -30.67 -25.67 13.96
CA LEU A 62 -30.77 -26.24 15.30
C LEU A 62 -30.97 -25.13 16.34
N VAL A 63 -31.96 -25.31 17.21
CA VAL A 63 -32.10 -24.54 18.44
C VAL A 63 -32.49 -25.47 19.58
N LEU A 64 -32.08 -25.14 20.80
CA LEU A 64 -32.45 -25.89 22.00
C LEU A 64 -33.59 -25.17 22.71
N ARG A 65 -34.54 -25.96 23.24
CA ARG A 65 -35.60 -25.46 24.11
C ARG A 65 -35.44 -26.09 25.48
N GLU A 66 -35.38 -25.24 26.49
CA GLU A 66 -35.45 -25.65 27.89
C GLU A 66 -36.85 -26.20 28.20
N VAL A 67 -36.90 -27.38 28.80
CA VAL A 67 -38.12 -28.10 29.20
C VAL A 67 -37.93 -28.66 30.61
N LEU A 68 -38.96 -28.54 31.44
CA LEU A 68 -39.00 -29.12 32.78
C LEU A 68 -39.51 -30.56 32.72
N LEU A 69 -38.85 -31.50 33.39
CA LEU A 69 -39.30 -32.88 33.49
C LEU A 69 -40.54 -33.01 34.36
N GLU A 70 -41.59 -33.62 33.81
CA GLU A 70 -42.85 -33.87 34.53
C GLU A 70 -42.89 -35.22 35.26
N HIS A 71 -41.97 -36.12 34.91
CA HIS A 71 -41.77 -37.45 35.49
C HIS A 71 -40.27 -37.79 35.53
N ASP A 72 -39.90 -38.73 36.38
CA ASP A 72 -38.53 -39.26 36.45
C ASP A 72 -38.16 -39.95 35.13
N LEU A 73 -36.92 -39.76 34.67
CA LEU A 73 -36.39 -40.50 33.53
C LEU A 73 -35.83 -41.86 33.94
N GLU A 74 -35.67 -42.72 32.94
CA GLU A 74 -34.92 -43.97 33.09
C GLU A 74 -33.45 -43.67 33.41
N PRO A 75 -32.82 -44.45 34.31
CA PRO A 75 -31.39 -44.33 34.58
C PRO A 75 -30.55 -44.65 33.35
N PHE A 76 -29.41 -43.98 33.23
CA PHE A 76 -28.38 -44.32 32.25
C PHE A 76 -27.00 -44.37 32.91
N GLU A 77 -26.05 -45.03 32.27
CA GLU A 77 -24.67 -45.10 32.77
C GLU A 77 -23.85 -43.91 32.28
N ALA A 78 -23.02 -43.36 33.18
CA ALA A 78 -22.02 -42.35 32.87
C ALA A 78 -20.73 -42.65 33.64
N SER A 79 -19.61 -42.05 33.25
CA SER A 79 -18.40 -42.14 34.06
C SER A 79 -18.64 -41.56 35.47
N ALA A 80 -17.88 -42.01 36.46
CA ALA A 80 -18.01 -41.49 37.83
C ALA A 80 -17.82 -39.96 37.90
N GLU A 81 -16.95 -39.41 37.05
CA GLU A 81 -16.72 -37.98 36.94
C GLU A 81 -17.93 -37.25 36.34
N GLU A 82 -18.44 -37.67 35.19
CA GLU A 82 -19.63 -37.08 34.55
C GLU A 82 -20.87 -37.18 35.46
N ALA A 83 -21.04 -38.32 36.13
CA ALA A 83 -22.15 -38.50 37.06
C ALA A 83 -22.11 -37.46 38.20
N GLN A 84 -20.94 -37.17 38.76
CA GLN A 84 -20.79 -36.09 39.73
C GLN A 84 -21.08 -34.72 39.13
N GLN A 85 -20.66 -34.45 37.89
CA GLN A 85 -20.98 -33.20 37.20
C GLN A 85 -22.50 -33.01 37.02
N PHE A 86 -23.23 -34.06 36.62
CA PHE A 86 -24.69 -34.02 36.52
C PHE A 86 -25.35 -33.71 37.87
N ARG A 87 -24.86 -34.33 38.95
CA ARG A 87 -25.33 -34.07 40.32
C ARG A 87 -25.02 -32.65 40.78
N SER A 88 -23.82 -32.14 40.51
CA SER A 88 -23.42 -30.78 40.87
C SER A 88 -24.31 -29.73 40.19
N GLN A 89 -24.68 -29.94 38.92
CA GLN A 89 -25.54 -29.00 38.19
C GLN A 89 -27.02 -29.07 38.60
N ASN A 90 -27.53 -30.27 38.88
CA ASN A 90 -28.99 -30.49 39.05
C ASN A 90 -29.42 -30.73 40.51
N GLY A 91 -28.49 -30.85 41.45
CA GLY A 91 -28.78 -30.96 42.89
C GLY A 91 -29.69 -32.14 43.23
N GLU A 92 -30.82 -31.86 43.89
CA GLU A 92 -31.80 -32.88 44.30
C GLU A 92 -32.59 -33.49 43.14
N PHE A 93 -32.53 -32.88 41.94
CA PHE A 93 -33.25 -33.35 40.77
C PHE A 93 -32.48 -34.43 39.98
N VAL A 94 -31.35 -34.93 40.49
CA VAL A 94 -30.59 -36.05 39.92
C VAL A 94 -30.10 -36.97 41.04
N ASP A 95 -30.39 -38.28 40.92
CA ASP A 95 -29.73 -39.31 41.74
C ASP A 95 -28.51 -39.87 41.02
N VAL A 96 -27.46 -40.14 41.79
CA VAL A 96 -26.26 -40.85 41.33
C VAL A 96 -25.99 -42.00 42.29
N TYR A 97 -25.82 -43.20 41.74
CA TYR A 97 -25.46 -44.39 42.51
C TYR A 97 -24.48 -45.28 41.73
N GLU A 98 -23.59 -45.97 42.43
CA GLU A 98 -22.55 -46.81 41.81
C GLU A 98 -23.18 -48.01 41.10
N ASN A 99 -22.64 -48.38 39.92
CA ASN A 99 -22.95 -49.66 39.32
C ASN A 99 -22.07 -50.74 39.96
N ALA A 100 -22.69 -51.79 40.51
CA ALA A 100 -21.96 -52.91 41.12
C ALA A 100 -21.28 -53.82 40.08
N GLU A 101 -21.64 -53.70 38.80
CA GLU A 101 -21.21 -54.58 37.70
C GLU A 101 -20.23 -53.89 36.73
N SER A 102 -19.99 -52.58 36.86
CA SER A 102 -19.11 -51.80 35.99
C SER A 102 -18.42 -50.67 36.75
N ASP A 103 -17.34 -50.12 36.21
CA ASP A 103 -16.67 -48.92 36.77
C ASP A 103 -17.46 -47.62 36.47
N GLN A 104 -18.74 -47.72 36.07
CA GLN A 104 -19.61 -46.60 35.74
C GLN A 104 -20.61 -46.33 36.88
N SER A 105 -21.21 -45.15 36.84
CA SER A 105 -22.25 -44.73 37.78
C SER A 105 -23.59 -44.61 37.06
N TRP A 106 -24.65 -45.05 37.71
CA TRP A 106 -26.01 -44.80 37.26
C TRP A 106 -26.44 -43.37 37.59
N VAL A 107 -27.00 -42.68 36.59
CA VAL A 107 -27.54 -41.32 36.70
C VAL A 107 -29.03 -41.37 36.40
N LYS A 108 -29.86 -40.89 37.33
CA LYS A 108 -31.31 -40.80 37.17
C LYS A 108 -31.80 -39.38 37.38
N PHE A 109 -32.29 -38.73 36.32
CA PHE A 109 -32.95 -37.43 36.41
C PHE A 109 -34.37 -37.59 36.97
N ARG A 110 -34.72 -36.80 37.98
CA ARG A 110 -36.04 -36.79 38.62
C ARG A 110 -36.97 -35.74 38.03
N LYS A 111 -38.26 -35.89 38.31
CA LYS A 111 -39.26 -34.84 38.09
C LYS A 111 -38.77 -33.51 38.67
N GLY A 112 -38.86 -32.45 37.87
CA GLY A 112 -38.38 -31.11 38.22
C GLY A 112 -36.98 -30.78 37.70
N ALA A 113 -36.22 -31.75 37.16
CA ALA A 113 -34.98 -31.43 36.46
C ALA A 113 -35.24 -30.73 35.12
N THR A 114 -34.28 -29.94 34.66
CA THR A 114 -34.37 -29.20 33.40
C THR A 114 -33.57 -29.91 32.31
N LEU A 115 -34.18 -30.06 31.13
CA LEU A 115 -33.52 -30.62 29.95
C LEU A 115 -33.53 -29.64 28.77
N MET A 116 -32.50 -29.74 27.94
CA MET A 116 -32.38 -29.01 26.69
C MET A 116 -32.76 -29.90 25.52
N VAL A 117 -33.94 -29.66 24.93
CA VAL A 117 -34.48 -30.48 23.83
C VAL A 117 -34.21 -29.83 22.47
N PRO A 118 -33.56 -30.52 21.52
CA PRO A 118 -33.37 -30.04 20.16
C PRO A 118 -34.68 -29.82 19.40
N LYS A 119 -34.78 -28.70 18.68
CA LYS A 119 -35.78 -28.46 17.64
C LYS A 119 -35.15 -27.76 16.44
N ALA A 120 -35.87 -27.73 15.31
CA ALA A 120 -35.40 -27.08 14.09
C ALA A 120 -36.26 -25.86 13.74
N LEU A 121 -35.59 -24.74 13.44
CA LEU A 121 -36.21 -23.56 12.84
C LEU A 121 -36.01 -23.61 11.32
N ARG A 122 -37.04 -23.20 10.58
CA ARG A 122 -36.93 -22.93 9.16
C ARG A 122 -36.57 -21.45 8.98
N PHE A 123 -35.33 -21.19 8.57
CA PHE A 123 -34.86 -19.87 8.19
C PHE A 123 -35.09 -19.60 6.69
N ASP A 124 -35.12 -18.33 6.32
CA ASP A 124 -35.60 -17.81 5.04
C ASP A 124 -34.50 -17.07 4.24
N ARG A 125 -33.25 -17.10 4.70
CA ARG A 125 -32.07 -16.65 3.93
C ARG A 125 -31.33 -17.89 3.46
N LEU A 126 -31.53 -18.25 2.19
CA LEU A 126 -31.08 -19.53 1.62
C LEU A 126 -29.93 -19.36 0.63
N VAL A 127 -29.55 -18.12 0.32
CA VAL A 127 -28.59 -17.76 -0.73
C VAL A 127 -27.48 -16.89 -0.13
N ALA A 128 -26.24 -17.15 -0.55
CA ALA A 128 -25.07 -16.35 -0.19
C ALA A 128 -24.07 -16.31 -1.34
N GLY A 129 -23.24 -15.25 -1.39
CA GLY A 129 -22.01 -15.22 -2.18
C GLY A 129 -20.95 -16.04 -1.46
N GLN A 130 -20.61 -17.20 -2.01
CA GLN A 130 -19.70 -18.17 -1.38
C GLN A 130 -18.47 -18.33 -2.24
N VAL A 131 -17.30 -18.51 -1.61
CA VAL A 131 -16.07 -18.92 -2.30
C VAL A 131 -16.38 -20.15 -3.18
N PRO A 132 -15.80 -20.26 -4.40
CA PRO A 132 -16.11 -21.37 -5.30
C PRO A 132 -15.94 -22.73 -4.64
N THR A 133 -16.90 -23.62 -4.85
CA THR A 133 -16.90 -24.93 -4.21
C THR A 133 -15.70 -25.73 -4.67
N GLY A 134 -15.02 -26.31 -3.68
CA GLY A 134 -13.77 -27.00 -3.89
C GLY A 134 -12.56 -26.09 -3.82
N TRP A 135 -12.64 -24.81 -3.45
CA TRP A 135 -11.46 -24.06 -2.99
C TRP A 135 -10.83 -24.75 -1.77
N ASP A 136 -9.49 -24.76 -1.70
CA ASP A 136 -8.73 -25.39 -0.61
C ASP A 136 -7.35 -24.73 -0.51
N ALA A 137 -6.99 -24.28 0.70
CA ALA A 137 -5.70 -23.67 1.00
C ALA A 137 -4.52 -24.64 0.75
N ALA A 138 -4.73 -25.94 0.88
CA ALA A 138 -3.70 -26.94 0.61
C ALA A 138 -3.25 -26.92 -0.87
N ARG A 139 -4.13 -26.55 -1.81
CA ARG A 139 -3.76 -26.41 -3.23
C ARG A 139 -2.89 -25.19 -3.51
N TYR A 140 -2.97 -24.18 -2.65
CA TYR A 140 -2.03 -23.06 -2.66
C TYR A 140 -0.73 -23.43 -1.93
N GLY A 141 -0.67 -24.54 -1.21
CA GLY A 141 0.54 -24.98 -0.50
C GLY A 141 0.61 -24.55 0.96
N VAL A 142 -0.51 -24.10 1.55
CA VAL A 142 -0.58 -23.87 3.00
C VAL A 142 -0.39 -25.21 3.72
N PRO A 143 0.52 -25.30 4.70
CA PRO A 143 0.78 -26.53 5.45
C PRO A 143 -0.47 -27.05 6.18
N LYS A 144 -0.58 -28.38 6.29
CA LYS A 144 -1.78 -29.05 6.85
C LYS A 144 -2.00 -28.71 8.32
N ASP A 145 -0.92 -28.69 9.10
CA ASP A 145 -0.92 -28.27 10.51
C ASP A 145 -1.47 -26.85 10.69
N ILE A 146 -1.11 -25.93 9.80
CA ILE A 146 -1.65 -24.56 9.81
C ILE A 146 -3.14 -24.57 9.46
N ILE A 147 -3.57 -25.34 8.45
CA ILE A 147 -4.99 -25.47 8.08
C ILE A 147 -5.84 -25.99 9.24
N GLU A 148 -5.30 -26.92 10.04
CA GLU A 148 -6.00 -27.49 11.18
C GLU A 148 -6.02 -26.56 12.41
N GLN A 149 -5.01 -25.68 12.55
CA GLN A 149 -4.85 -24.78 13.68
C GLN A 149 -5.70 -23.50 13.61
N VAL A 150 -5.79 -22.88 12.43
CA VAL A 150 -6.29 -21.50 12.28
C VAL A 150 -7.78 -21.43 11.97
N ASP A 151 -8.41 -20.28 12.22
CA ASP A 151 -9.75 -20.01 11.68
C ASP A 151 -9.72 -19.97 10.14
N HIS A 152 -10.79 -20.45 9.51
CA HIS A 152 -10.90 -20.52 8.06
C HIS A 152 -10.70 -19.15 7.37
N ILE A 153 -11.07 -18.03 8.02
CA ILE A 153 -10.83 -16.69 7.48
C ILE A 153 -9.34 -16.37 7.34
N THR A 154 -8.50 -16.87 8.24
CA THR A 154 -7.04 -16.71 8.18
C THR A 154 -6.48 -17.32 6.91
N LEU A 155 -7.03 -18.44 6.44
CA LEU A 155 -6.59 -19.09 5.20
C LEU A 155 -6.83 -18.21 3.97
N TYR A 156 -7.97 -17.52 3.91
CA TYR A 156 -8.23 -16.54 2.85
C TYR A 156 -7.25 -15.38 2.90
N VAL A 157 -6.93 -14.89 4.11
CA VAL A 157 -5.97 -13.79 4.30
C VAL A 157 -4.56 -14.20 3.86
N LEU A 158 -4.08 -15.38 4.28
CA LEU A 158 -2.75 -15.89 3.90
C LEU A 158 -2.60 -16.00 2.38
N VAL A 159 -3.58 -16.61 1.71
CA VAL A 159 -3.56 -16.74 0.24
C VAL A 159 -3.64 -15.36 -0.43
N SER A 160 -4.54 -14.48 0.03
CA SER A 160 -4.70 -13.14 -0.52
C SER A 160 -3.44 -12.29 -0.34
N THR A 161 -2.73 -12.42 0.78
CA THR A 161 -1.46 -11.73 1.01
C THR A 161 -0.40 -12.19 0.03
N VAL A 162 -0.24 -13.50 -0.20
CA VAL A 162 0.74 -13.99 -1.18
C VAL A 162 0.35 -13.57 -2.60
N GLU A 163 -0.92 -13.67 -2.99
CA GLU A 163 -1.38 -13.17 -4.29
C GLU A 163 -1.11 -11.66 -4.47
N ALA A 164 -1.33 -10.85 -3.44
CA ALA A 164 -1.04 -9.42 -3.46
C ALA A 164 0.46 -9.15 -3.62
N LEU A 165 1.31 -9.85 -2.86
CA LEU A 165 2.78 -9.71 -2.96
C LEU A 165 3.27 -10.10 -4.36
N VAL A 166 2.83 -11.23 -4.90
CA VAL A 166 3.22 -11.67 -6.25
C VAL A 166 2.65 -10.72 -7.32
N SER A 167 1.47 -10.14 -7.13
CA SER A 167 0.93 -9.11 -8.03
C SER A 167 1.76 -7.82 -8.03
N SER A 168 2.46 -7.52 -6.93
CA SER A 168 3.48 -6.46 -6.85
C SER A 168 4.87 -6.92 -7.30
N GLY A 169 5.00 -8.17 -7.74
CA GLY A 169 6.25 -8.77 -8.17
C GLY A 169 7.23 -9.10 -7.04
N ILE A 170 6.73 -9.25 -5.82
CA ILE A 170 7.49 -9.68 -4.64
C ILE A 170 7.20 -11.17 -4.43
N THR A 171 8.16 -12.03 -4.76
CA THR A 171 8.02 -13.50 -4.62
C THR A 171 8.60 -14.03 -3.31
N ASP A 172 9.45 -13.24 -2.67
CA ASP A 172 9.97 -13.46 -1.32
C ASP A 172 9.76 -12.18 -0.50
N PRO A 173 8.89 -12.18 0.53
CA PRO A 173 8.62 -11.00 1.33
C PRO A 173 9.87 -10.41 2.00
N TYR A 174 10.91 -11.21 2.26
CA TYR A 174 12.14 -10.70 2.87
C TYR A 174 12.95 -9.80 1.93
N GLU A 175 12.61 -9.77 0.62
CA GLU A 175 13.15 -8.78 -0.32
C GLU A 175 12.90 -7.34 0.15
N PHE A 176 11.81 -7.08 0.88
CA PHE A 176 11.57 -5.75 1.45
C PHE A 176 12.76 -5.26 2.28
N TYR A 177 13.39 -6.15 3.03
CA TYR A 177 14.49 -5.80 3.94
C TYR A 177 15.80 -5.46 3.24
N LYS A 178 15.90 -5.67 1.92
CA LYS A 178 16.95 -5.07 1.10
C LYS A 178 16.81 -3.56 1.00
N TYR A 179 15.58 -3.05 1.04
CA TYR A 179 15.26 -1.64 0.77
C TYR A 179 14.89 -0.87 2.03
N VAL A 180 14.15 -1.50 2.94
CA VAL A 180 13.59 -0.86 4.14
C VAL A 180 14.00 -1.59 5.41
N HIS A 181 13.94 -0.91 6.55
CA HIS A 181 14.24 -1.55 7.83
C HIS A 181 13.10 -2.51 8.25
N VAL A 182 13.39 -3.49 9.12
CA VAL A 182 12.38 -4.45 9.61
C VAL A 182 11.21 -3.79 10.34
N SER A 183 11.43 -2.59 10.90
CA SER A 183 10.39 -1.80 11.54
C SER A 183 9.54 -0.95 10.59
N GLU A 184 9.84 -0.96 9.28
CA GLU A 184 9.18 -0.11 8.29
C GLU A 184 8.20 -0.88 7.37
N VAL A 185 7.98 -2.16 7.63
CA VAL A 185 6.94 -2.98 6.99
C VAL A 185 5.81 -3.20 7.99
N GLY A 186 4.61 -2.72 7.66
CA GLY A 186 3.44 -2.77 8.55
C GLY A 186 2.28 -3.58 8.01
N ASN A 187 1.31 -3.87 8.88
CA ASN A 187 0.04 -4.48 8.51
C ASN A 187 -1.13 -3.73 9.17
N CYS A 188 -2.02 -3.19 8.35
CA CYS A 188 -3.19 -2.44 8.77
C CYS A 188 -4.50 -3.09 8.28
N ALA A 189 -4.46 -4.32 7.77
CA ALA A 189 -5.66 -5.02 7.31
C ALA A 189 -6.52 -5.47 8.50
N GLY A 190 -7.84 -5.32 8.41
CA GLY A 190 -8.76 -5.58 9.53
C GLY A 190 -9.97 -6.45 9.20
N SER A 191 -10.83 -6.66 10.20
CA SER A 191 -12.07 -7.43 10.07
C SER A 191 -13.25 -6.72 10.73
N GLY A 192 -14.47 -7.12 10.38
CA GLY A 192 -15.67 -6.66 11.07
C GLY A 192 -15.95 -7.51 12.30
N ILE A 193 -15.80 -8.83 12.18
CA ILE A 193 -16.14 -9.78 13.25
C ILE A 193 -14.93 -10.64 13.66
N GLY A 194 -14.04 -10.99 12.73
CA GLY A 194 -12.89 -11.87 12.97
C GLY A 194 -13.21 -13.35 12.72
N GLY A 195 -12.60 -14.24 13.52
CA GLY A 195 -12.71 -15.69 13.38
C GLY A 195 -14.08 -16.24 13.81
N MET A 196 -15.05 -16.18 12.90
CA MET A 196 -16.44 -16.55 13.21
C MET A 196 -16.62 -18.04 13.50
N ARG A 197 -15.87 -18.94 12.85
CA ARG A 197 -15.96 -20.38 13.15
C ARG A 197 -15.40 -20.66 14.54
N SER A 198 -14.28 -20.04 14.87
CA SER A 198 -13.68 -20.12 16.19
C SER A 198 -14.58 -19.55 17.28
N LEU A 199 -15.29 -18.45 17.01
CA LEU A 199 -16.30 -17.91 17.93
C LEU A 199 -17.44 -18.92 18.18
N THR A 200 -17.93 -19.57 17.13
CA THR A 200 -18.95 -20.62 17.26
C THR A 200 -18.43 -21.80 18.08
N LYS A 201 -17.20 -22.26 17.83
CA LYS A 201 -16.59 -23.32 18.63
C LYS A 201 -16.46 -22.94 20.12
N MET A 202 -16.03 -21.72 20.39
CA MET A 202 -15.82 -21.20 21.74
C MET A 202 -17.11 -21.03 22.53
N TYR A 203 -18.16 -20.45 21.94
CA TYR A 203 -19.40 -20.18 22.66
C TYR A 203 -20.41 -21.33 22.62
N ARG A 204 -20.51 -22.03 21.48
CA ARG A 204 -21.53 -23.07 21.26
C ARG A 204 -20.96 -24.45 21.50
N ASP A 205 -19.85 -24.81 20.85
CA ASP A 205 -19.38 -26.19 20.90
C ASP A 205 -18.78 -26.54 22.27
N ARG A 206 -18.09 -25.62 22.95
CA ARG A 206 -17.70 -25.78 24.36
C ARG A 206 -18.88 -25.92 25.30
N LEU A 207 -19.97 -25.17 25.09
CA LEU A 207 -21.20 -25.29 25.90
C LEU A 207 -21.86 -26.67 25.71
N LEU A 208 -21.70 -27.27 24.54
CA LEU A 208 -22.19 -28.61 24.21
C LEU A 208 -21.18 -29.71 24.53
N ASP A 209 -20.09 -29.39 25.24
CA ASP A 209 -18.99 -30.28 25.60
C ASP A 209 -18.40 -31.06 24.40
N LYS A 210 -18.31 -30.41 23.24
CA LYS A 210 -17.61 -30.97 22.08
C LYS A 210 -16.11 -30.72 22.19
N PRO A 211 -15.27 -31.59 21.60
CA PRO A 211 -13.83 -31.36 21.54
C PRO A 211 -13.53 -30.09 20.73
N VAL A 212 -12.84 -29.15 21.36
CA VAL A 212 -12.38 -27.89 20.77
C VAL A 212 -10.93 -27.68 21.22
N GLN A 213 -10.08 -27.10 20.36
CA GLN A 213 -8.71 -26.76 20.72
C GLN A 213 -8.67 -25.82 21.94
N ASN A 214 -7.62 -25.95 22.76
CA ASN A 214 -7.52 -25.19 24.02
C ASN A 214 -7.17 -23.71 23.80
N ASP A 215 -6.50 -23.41 22.68
CA ASP A 215 -6.11 -22.05 22.28
C ASP A 215 -7.17 -21.37 21.38
N ILE A 216 -8.38 -21.92 21.27
CA ILE A 216 -9.41 -21.44 20.33
C ILE A 216 -9.70 -19.94 20.43
N LEU A 217 -9.56 -19.38 21.63
CA LEU A 217 -9.75 -17.96 21.89
C LEU A 217 -8.85 -17.09 21.01
N GLN A 218 -7.58 -17.47 20.81
CA GLN A 218 -6.66 -16.67 20.01
C GLN A 218 -7.13 -16.55 18.55
N GLU A 219 -7.73 -17.61 18.00
CA GLU A 219 -8.22 -17.66 16.63
C GLU A 219 -9.54 -16.89 16.45
N THR A 220 -10.15 -16.39 17.53
CA THR A 220 -11.32 -15.49 17.45
C THR A 220 -10.94 -14.04 17.19
N PHE A 221 -9.74 -13.62 17.60
CA PHE A 221 -9.37 -12.20 17.57
C PHE A 221 -9.16 -11.69 16.14
N ILE A 222 -9.64 -10.48 15.90
CA ILE A 222 -9.56 -9.81 14.60
C ILE A 222 -8.10 -9.60 14.16
N ASN A 223 -7.19 -9.32 15.09
CA ASN A 223 -5.77 -9.09 14.78
C ASN A 223 -4.95 -10.38 14.57
N THR A 224 -5.50 -11.56 14.85
CA THR A 224 -4.76 -12.83 14.72
C THR A 224 -4.47 -13.18 13.27
N MET A 225 -5.34 -12.80 12.32
CA MET A 225 -5.06 -12.96 10.89
C MET A 225 -3.81 -12.19 10.46
N ALA A 226 -3.65 -10.95 10.94
CA ALA A 226 -2.44 -10.15 10.70
C ALA A 226 -1.21 -10.75 11.40
N ALA A 227 -1.38 -11.32 12.59
CA ALA A 227 -0.32 -12.02 13.31
C ALA A 227 0.18 -13.24 12.52
N TRP A 228 -0.72 -14.10 12.00
CA TRP A 228 -0.34 -15.25 11.16
C TRP A 228 0.39 -14.84 9.89
N VAL A 229 -0.01 -13.74 9.24
CA VAL A 229 0.74 -13.17 8.11
C VAL A 229 2.17 -12.78 8.53
N ASN A 230 2.33 -12.14 9.68
CA ASN A 230 3.66 -11.75 10.14
C ASN A 230 4.51 -12.97 10.50
N LEU A 231 3.94 -13.94 11.22
CA LEU A 231 4.62 -15.17 11.67
C LEU A 231 5.06 -16.06 10.50
N LEU A 232 4.23 -16.17 9.45
CA LEU A 232 4.47 -17.13 8.38
C LEU A 232 5.15 -16.53 7.14
N LEU A 233 5.10 -15.19 6.95
CA LEU A 233 5.57 -14.56 5.71
C LEU A 233 6.53 -13.39 5.93
N LEU A 234 6.13 -12.40 6.74
CA LEU A 234 6.82 -11.11 6.76
C LEU A 234 8.00 -11.06 7.75
N SER A 235 7.84 -11.61 8.96
CA SER A 235 8.79 -11.43 10.07
C SER A 235 9.15 -9.95 10.33
N SER A 236 8.19 -9.05 10.14
CA SER A 236 8.37 -7.61 10.34
C SER A 236 8.22 -7.24 11.82
N SER A 237 8.88 -6.16 12.21
CA SER A 237 8.78 -5.52 13.52
C SER A 237 8.16 -4.12 13.40
N GLY A 238 7.39 -3.89 12.34
CA GLY A 238 6.75 -2.61 12.05
C GLY A 238 5.33 -2.50 12.59
N PRO A 239 4.60 -1.43 12.23
CA PRO A 239 3.29 -1.14 12.79
C PRO A 239 2.24 -2.20 12.47
N VAL A 240 1.51 -2.67 13.50
CA VAL A 240 0.32 -3.50 13.36
C VAL A 240 -0.88 -2.74 13.94
N LYS A 241 -1.79 -2.29 13.08
CA LYS A 241 -2.97 -1.49 13.46
C LYS A 241 -4.22 -2.09 12.81
N THR A 242 -4.97 -2.87 13.56
CA THR A 242 -6.06 -3.69 12.98
C THR A 242 -7.43 -3.01 13.19
N PRO A 243 -8.02 -2.36 12.18
CA PRO A 243 -9.28 -1.62 12.32
C PRO A 243 -10.51 -2.52 12.40
N VAL A 244 -11.59 -1.95 12.95
CA VAL A 244 -12.93 -2.55 13.01
C VAL A 244 -13.97 -1.50 12.63
N GLY A 245 -14.27 -1.41 11.34
CA GLY A 245 -15.20 -0.45 10.73
C GLY A 245 -16.47 -1.10 10.15
N ALA A 246 -16.84 -2.29 10.63
CA ALA A 246 -17.91 -3.11 10.06
C ALA A 246 -17.75 -3.27 8.52
N CYS A 247 -18.75 -2.88 7.72
CA CYS A 247 -18.68 -2.97 6.26
C CYS A 247 -17.65 -2.02 5.61
N ALA A 248 -17.16 -1.03 6.35
CA ALA A 248 -16.20 -0.02 5.87
C ALA A 248 -14.75 -0.26 6.35
N THR A 249 -14.48 -1.35 7.08
CA THR A 249 -13.14 -1.67 7.61
C THR A 249 -12.04 -1.58 6.55
N ALA A 250 -12.26 -2.05 5.32
CA ALA A 250 -11.24 -1.98 4.28
C ALA A 250 -10.90 -0.53 3.83
N VAL A 251 -11.83 0.43 3.90
CA VAL A 251 -11.49 1.84 3.64
C VAL A 251 -10.72 2.43 4.81
N GLU A 252 -11.17 2.16 6.04
CA GLU A 252 -10.47 2.58 7.26
C GLU A 252 -9.04 2.02 7.30
N SER A 253 -8.85 0.78 6.85
CA SER A 253 -7.53 0.15 6.69
C SER A 253 -6.62 0.92 5.72
N VAL A 254 -7.16 1.37 4.58
CA VAL A 254 -6.41 2.19 3.62
C VAL A 254 -6.03 3.55 4.23
N GLU A 255 -6.96 4.21 4.93
CA GLU A 255 -6.70 5.48 5.62
C GLU A 255 -5.59 5.33 6.66
N ILE A 256 -5.71 4.36 7.57
CA ILE A 256 -4.70 4.07 8.59
C ILE A 256 -3.35 3.71 7.94
N GLY A 257 -3.36 2.96 6.84
CA GLY A 257 -2.14 2.61 6.10
C GLY A 257 -1.46 3.84 5.50
N VAL A 258 -2.22 4.72 4.83
CA VAL A 258 -1.72 5.98 4.26
C VAL A 258 -1.15 6.87 5.35
N GLU A 259 -1.84 7.05 6.47
CA GLU A 259 -1.34 7.86 7.60
C GLU A 259 -0.08 7.26 8.22
N THR A 260 -0.01 5.93 8.33
CA THR A 260 1.17 5.23 8.87
C THR A 260 2.40 5.45 8.00
N ILE A 261 2.24 5.50 6.67
CA ILE A 261 3.31 5.84 5.74
C ILE A 261 3.66 7.33 5.82
N GLN A 262 2.66 8.21 5.80
CA GLN A 262 2.88 9.66 5.82
C GLN A 262 3.54 10.16 7.11
N THR A 263 3.29 9.49 8.25
CA THR A 263 3.94 9.78 9.54
C THR A 263 5.34 9.20 9.68
N GLY A 264 5.84 8.48 8.66
CA GLY A 264 7.17 7.88 8.65
C GLY A 264 7.33 6.64 9.52
N ARG A 265 6.22 6.06 10.03
CA ARG A 265 6.26 4.84 10.84
C ARG A 265 6.44 3.57 10.01
N ALA A 266 6.10 3.63 8.73
CA ALA A 266 6.31 2.56 7.78
C ALA A 266 6.60 3.13 6.38
N LYS A 267 7.20 2.30 5.52
CA LYS A 267 7.40 2.56 4.09
C LYS A 267 6.49 1.68 3.25
N ILE A 268 6.15 0.50 3.75
CA ILE A 268 5.33 -0.51 3.09
C ILE A 268 4.28 -0.97 4.10
N VAL A 269 3.01 -1.01 3.70
CA VAL A 269 1.91 -1.43 4.59
C VAL A 269 0.95 -2.32 3.83
N LEU A 270 0.65 -3.50 4.37
CA LEU A 270 -0.48 -4.30 3.90
C LEU A 270 -1.79 -3.70 4.40
N VAL A 271 -2.74 -3.51 3.49
CA VAL A 271 -4.06 -2.93 3.78
C VAL A 271 -5.15 -3.82 3.20
N GLY A 272 -6.36 -3.76 3.77
CA GLY A 272 -7.51 -4.52 3.28
C GLY A 272 -8.53 -4.84 4.36
N GLY A 273 -9.46 -5.73 4.00
CA GLY A 273 -10.48 -6.23 4.92
C GLY A 273 -10.82 -7.69 4.63
N TYR A 274 -11.20 -8.43 5.67
CA TYR A 274 -11.55 -9.84 5.59
C TYR A 274 -12.67 -10.17 6.58
N ASP A 275 -13.58 -11.06 6.19
CA ASP A 275 -14.73 -11.42 7.01
C ASP A 275 -15.44 -12.68 6.44
N ASP A 276 -15.78 -13.66 7.28
CA ASP A 276 -16.38 -14.94 6.85
C ASP A 276 -17.91 -14.95 6.94
N PHE A 277 -18.58 -15.86 6.22
CA PHE A 277 -20.02 -16.13 6.34
C PHE A 277 -20.26 -17.36 7.22
N GLN A 278 -21.06 -17.21 8.29
CA GLN A 278 -21.43 -18.31 9.19
C GLN A 278 -22.91 -18.23 9.60
N GLU A 279 -23.43 -19.33 10.14
CA GLU A 279 -24.82 -19.52 10.56
C GLU A 279 -25.32 -18.39 11.46
N GLU A 280 -24.59 -18.08 12.52
CA GLU A 280 -24.98 -17.09 13.54
C GLU A 280 -25.07 -15.69 12.92
N GLY A 281 -24.06 -15.28 12.15
CA GLY A 281 -24.07 -13.98 11.47
C GLY A 281 -25.20 -13.86 10.45
N SER A 282 -25.43 -14.90 9.64
CA SER A 282 -26.54 -14.91 8.68
C SER A 282 -27.89 -14.77 9.36
N TYR A 283 -28.08 -15.44 10.49
CA TYR A 283 -29.32 -15.37 11.27
C TYR A 283 -29.55 -13.98 11.84
N GLU A 284 -28.53 -13.37 12.46
CA GLU A 284 -28.67 -12.05 13.06
C GLU A 284 -28.86 -10.93 12.03
N PHE A 285 -28.16 -10.97 10.89
CA PHE A 285 -28.46 -10.04 9.79
C PHE A 285 -29.89 -10.21 9.26
N GLY A 286 -30.44 -11.43 9.29
CA GLY A 286 -31.83 -11.70 8.98
C GLY A 286 -32.81 -11.06 9.97
N ASN A 287 -32.52 -11.15 11.28
CA ASN A 287 -33.29 -10.53 12.36
C ASN A 287 -33.30 -9.00 12.25
N MET A 288 -32.16 -8.41 11.88
CA MET A 288 -32.03 -6.97 11.60
C MET A 288 -32.74 -6.54 10.32
N LYS A 289 -33.22 -7.49 9.52
CA LYS A 289 -33.75 -7.27 8.17
C LYS A 289 -32.75 -6.55 7.27
N ALA A 290 -31.45 -6.85 7.45
CA ALA A 290 -30.39 -6.28 6.62
C ALA A 290 -30.20 -7.06 5.31
N THR A 291 -30.48 -8.36 5.33
CA THR A 291 -30.35 -9.26 4.18
C THR A 291 -31.71 -9.57 3.54
N SER A 292 -31.69 -9.75 2.21
CA SER A 292 -32.86 -10.13 1.41
C SER A 292 -33.51 -11.42 1.93
N ASN A 293 -34.84 -11.42 2.03
CA ASN A 293 -35.59 -12.64 2.33
C ASN A 293 -35.70 -13.50 1.05
N THR A 294 -35.02 -14.65 1.02
CA THR A 294 -34.95 -15.48 -0.19
C THR A 294 -36.29 -16.11 -0.56
N ASP A 295 -37.09 -16.51 0.44
CA ASP A 295 -38.43 -17.05 0.17
C ASP A 295 -39.35 -15.97 -0.45
N GLU A 296 -39.17 -14.68 -0.12
CA GLU A 296 -39.86 -13.57 -0.82
C GLU A 296 -39.34 -13.33 -2.24
N GLU A 297 -38.02 -13.38 -2.45
CA GLU A 297 -37.42 -13.17 -3.77
C GLU A 297 -37.83 -14.29 -4.76
N PHE A 298 -37.89 -15.54 -4.30
CA PHE A 298 -38.41 -16.64 -5.11
C PHE A 298 -39.89 -16.47 -5.47
N LYS A 299 -40.71 -15.91 -4.56
CA LYS A 299 -42.11 -15.58 -4.87
C LYS A 299 -42.23 -14.47 -5.93
N ARG A 300 -41.22 -13.61 -6.06
CA ARG A 300 -41.12 -12.58 -7.11
C ARG A 300 -40.52 -13.13 -8.42
N GLY A 301 -40.14 -14.41 -8.47
CA GLY A 301 -39.55 -15.05 -9.64
C GLY A 301 -38.06 -14.76 -9.84
N ARG A 302 -37.35 -14.21 -8.84
CA ARG A 302 -35.91 -13.94 -8.94
C ARG A 302 -35.09 -15.22 -8.75
N THR A 303 -34.08 -15.41 -9.58
CA THR A 303 -33.07 -16.46 -9.37
C THR A 303 -31.99 -15.97 -8.39
N PRO A 304 -31.19 -16.85 -7.74
CA PRO A 304 -30.11 -16.42 -6.84
C PRO A 304 -29.15 -15.39 -7.45
N ARG A 305 -28.87 -15.48 -8.76
CA ARG A 305 -27.98 -14.55 -9.48
C ARG A 305 -28.55 -13.13 -9.61
N GLU A 306 -29.87 -13.00 -9.51
CA GLU A 306 -30.61 -11.76 -9.71
C GLU A 306 -31.21 -11.23 -8.40
N ILE A 307 -30.91 -11.86 -7.24
CA ILE A 307 -31.37 -11.36 -5.93
C ILE A 307 -30.69 -10.03 -5.58
N TRP A 308 -29.45 -9.84 -6.04
CA TRP A 308 -28.70 -8.60 -5.80
C TRP A 308 -28.97 -7.59 -6.91
N VAL A 309 -30.03 -6.79 -6.74
CA VAL A 309 -30.45 -5.77 -7.70
C VAL A 309 -30.04 -4.42 -7.14
N CYS A 310 -28.92 -3.87 -7.63
CA CYS A 310 -28.57 -2.48 -7.35
C CYS A 310 -28.82 -1.62 -8.61
N PRO A 311 -29.06 -0.32 -8.49
CA PRO A 311 -29.73 0.28 -7.34
C PRO A 311 -31.24 -0.11 -7.37
N PHE A 312 -31.66 -1.03 -6.49
CA PHE A 312 -33.06 -1.40 -6.29
C PHE A 312 -33.40 -1.49 -4.80
N MET A 313 -34.63 -1.10 -4.50
CA MET A 313 -35.10 -0.72 -3.18
C MET A 313 -35.36 -1.92 -2.24
N GLY A 314 -34.33 -2.46 -1.58
CA GLY A 314 -34.45 -3.48 -0.50
C GLY A 314 -34.73 -2.91 0.90
N ARG A 315 -35.57 -3.56 1.73
CA ARG A 315 -35.97 -3.04 3.05
C ARG A 315 -34.86 -3.30 4.09
N SER A 316 -34.21 -2.25 4.63
CA SER A 316 -33.22 -2.37 5.73
C SER A 316 -33.19 -1.10 6.60
N VAL A 317 -32.90 -1.25 7.90
CA VAL A 317 -33.11 -0.28 8.99
C VAL A 317 -31.87 0.50 9.48
N PRO A 318 -30.60 0.02 9.45
CA PRO A 318 -29.49 0.83 9.91
C PRO A 318 -29.24 1.95 8.90
N ALA A 319 -29.51 3.19 9.33
CA ALA A 319 -29.49 4.35 8.45
C ALA A 319 -28.04 4.78 8.16
N PRO A 320 -27.59 4.74 6.89
CA PRO A 320 -26.33 5.35 6.51
C PRO A 320 -26.44 6.87 6.61
N GLY A 321 -25.38 7.50 7.12
CA GLY A 321 -25.31 8.95 7.27
C GLY A 321 -24.67 9.66 6.07
N GLN A 322 -24.69 11.00 6.12
CA GLN A 322 -24.04 11.87 5.12
C GLN A 322 -22.71 12.46 5.60
N GLY A 323 -22.09 11.90 6.65
CA GLY A 323 -20.86 12.45 7.25
C GLY A 323 -19.70 12.62 6.26
N ILE A 324 -19.62 11.72 5.27
CA ILE A 324 -18.60 11.76 4.21
C ILE A 324 -18.76 12.95 3.25
N LEU A 325 -19.88 13.69 3.25
CA LEU A 325 -19.98 14.98 2.54
C LEU A 325 -18.84 15.93 2.91
N THR A 326 -18.28 15.80 4.12
CA THR A 326 -17.19 16.63 4.61
C THR A 326 -15.89 16.51 3.81
N THR A 327 -15.70 15.48 2.97
CA THR A 327 -14.56 15.39 2.05
C THR A 327 -14.63 16.45 0.93
N ALA A 328 -15.82 16.99 0.66
CA ALA A 328 -16.07 18.08 -0.28
C ALA A 328 -16.22 19.46 0.40
N ARG A 329 -15.97 19.58 1.70
CA ARG A 329 -16.16 20.85 2.42
C ARG A 329 -15.19 21.92 1.93
N GLU A 330 -15.71 23.03 1.43
CA GLU A 330 -14.94 24.24 1.13
C GLU A 330 -15.82 25.47 1.25
N VAL A 331 -15.21 26.59 1.61
CA VAL A 331 -15.82 27.92 1.59
C VAL A 331 -15.12 28.71 0.48
N PRO A 332 -15.67 28.71 -0.75
CA PRO A 332 -15.00 29.35 -1.87
C PRO A 332 -14.94 30.88 -1.66
N GLY A 333 -13.76 31.44 -1.92
CA GLY A 333 -13.59 32.89 -2.01
C GLY A 333 -14.24 33.48 -3.27
N LYS A 334 -14.22 34.81 -3.40
CA LYS A 334 -14.69 35.49 -4.64
C LYS A 334 -13.79 35.23 -5.85
N LEU A 335 -12.53 34.90 -5.59
CA LEU A 335 -11.53 34.56 -6.59
C LEU A 335 -10.97 33.16 -6.27
N PRO A 336 -10.58 32.38 -7.28
CA PRO A 336 -9.91 31.11 -7.05
C PRO A 336 -8.63 31.30 -6.25
N SER A 337 -8.38 30.42 -5.29
CA SER A 337 -7.15 30.44 -4.50
C SER A 337 -5.92 30.25 -5.42
N PRO A 338 -4.87 31.09 -5.32
CA PRO A 338 -3.64 30.93 -6.11
C PRO A 338 -2.99 29.55 -5.96
N LEU A 339 -3.25 28.85 -4.85
CA LEU A 339 -2.73 27.51 -4.59
C LEU A 339 -3.29 26.45 -5.55
N LEU A 340 -4.46 26.68 -6.16
CA LEU A 340 -4.98 25.78 -7.20
C LEU A 340 -4.18 25.90 -8.51
N ASP A 341 -3.46 26.99 -8.74
CA ASP A 341 -2.55 27.13 -9.87
C ASP A 341 -1.20 26.44 -9.58
N MET A 342 -0.93 25.36 -10.31
CA MET A 342 0.33 24.63 -10.20
C MET A 342 1.55 25.49 -10.56
N LYS A 343 1.43 26.48 -11.46
CA LYS A 343 2.52 27.39 -11.82
C LYS A 343 2.88 28.31 -10.65
N TYR A 344 1.88 28.78 -9.90
CA TYR A 344 2.10 29.52 -8.67
C TYR A 344 2.87 28.67 -7.66
N ARG A 345 2.39 27.44 -7.39
CA ARG A 345 3.05 26.53 -6.43
C ARG A 345 4.49 26.19 -6.84
N LYS A 346 4.73 25.90 -8.12
CA LYS A 346 6.08 25.66 -8.65
C LYS A 346 7.01 26.86 -8.45
N ARG A 347 6.53 28.08 -8.71
CA ARG A 347 7.30 29.31 -8.48
C ARG A 347 7.67 29.48 -6.99
N GLN A 348 6.76 29.17 -6.07
CA GLN A 348 7.05 29.23 -4.63
C GLN A 348 8.04 28.15 -4.20
N LEU A 349 7.94 26.94 -4.75
CA LEU A 349 8.92 25.87 -4.54
C LEU A 349 10.31 26.30 -5.03
N ASP A 350 10.43 26.90 -6.21
CA ASP A 350 11.71 27.36 -6.76
C ASP A 350 12.32 28.50 -5.94
N LEU A 351 11.50 29.37 -5.37
CA LEU A 351 11.94 30.35 -4.38
C LEU A 351 12.51 29.66 -3.13
N ARG A 352 11.82 28.64 -2.61
CA ARG A 352 12.29 27.90 -1.43
C ARG A 352 13.57 27.12 -1.71
N ARG A 353 13.70 26.51 -2.88
CA ARG A 353 14.93 25.83 -3.34
C ARG A 353 16.14 26.76 -3.34
N ARG A 354 15.99 28.00 -3.81
CA ARG A 354 17.06 29.01 -3.73
C ARG A 354 17.47 29.33 -2.29
N GLN A 355 16.51 29.38 -1.37
CA GLN A 355 16.82 29.60 0.05
C GLN A 355 17.55 28.40 0.65
N ILE A 356 17.18 27.17 0.28
CA ILE A 356 17.88 25.95 0.71
C ILE A 356 19.31 25.95 0.17
N LYS A 357 19.51 26.31 -1.10
CA LYS A 357 20.85 26.49 -1.69
C LYS A 357 21.68 27.47 -0.86
N GLN A 358 21.15 28.66 -0.57
CA GLN A 358 21.85 29.67 0.25
C GLN A 358 22.16 29.16 1.66
N TRP A 359 21.25 28.39 2.26
CA TRP A 359 21.47 27.78 3.57
C TRP A 359 22.65 26.78 3.51
N VAL A 360 22.70 25.89 2.52
CA VAL A 360 23.81 24.93 2.36
C VAL A 360 25.15 25.65 2.17
N GLU A 361 25.19 26.69 1.32
CA GLU A 361 26.39 27.51 1.14
C GLU A 361 26.85 28.17 2.45
N SER A 362 25.91 28.62 3.29
CA SER A 362 26.22 29.22 4.59
C SER A 362 26.75 28.19 5.58
N GLU A 363 26.14 27.00 5.66
CA GLU A 363 26.59 25.92 6.55
C GLU A 363 28.00 25.44 6.19
N TYR A 364 28.35 25.33 4.90
CA TYR A 364 29.72 25.01 4.51
C TYR A 364 30.72 26.10 4.91
N ALA A 365 30.32 27.37 4.93
CA ALA A 365 31.16 28.45 5.43
C ALA A 365 31.36 28.34 6.95
N PHE A 366 30.28 28.13 7.71
CA PHE A 366 30.34 27.93 9.16
C PHE A 366 31.14 26.68 9.55
N LEU A 367 31.04 25.59 8.79
CA LEU A 367 31.81 24.37 9.03
C LEU A 367 33.33 24.62 8.95
N ARG A 368 33.77 25.55 8.11
CA ARG A 368 35.20 25.93 8.05
C ARG A 368 35.63 26.68 9.28
N GLU A 369 34.84 27.67 9.69
CA GLU A 369 35.11 28.44 10.90
C GLU A 369 35.10 27.53 12.15
N GLU A 370 34.18 26.57 12.20
CA GLU A 370 34.09 25.53 13.24
C GLU A 370 35.37 24.67 13.26
N LEU A 371 35.83 24.18 12.10
CA LEU A 371 37.07 23.41 11.99
C LEU A 371 38.29 24.21 12.44
N GLU A 372 38.45 25.46 11.97
CA GLU A 372 39.56 26.32 12.37
C GLU A 372 39.55 26.59 13.88
N THR A 373 38.37 26.80 14.46
CA THR A 373 38.21 27.03 15.90
C THR A 373 38.63 25.81 16.70
N HIS A 374 38.14 24.61 16.35
CA HIS A 374 38.52 23.37 17.03
C HIS A 374 40.01 23.02 16.84
N ARG A 375 40.57 23.31 15.66
CA ARG A 375 42.00 23.15 15.37
C ARG A 375 42.85 24.06 16.27
N ASN A 376 42.47 25.33 16.39
CA ASN A 376 43.17 26.31 17.22
C ASN A 376 43.03 26.04 18.72
N ALA A 377 41.89 25.50 19.15
CA ALA A 377 41.63 25.13 20.54
C ALA A 377 42.22 23.76 20.94
N GLY A 378 42.60 22.91 19.97
CA GLY A 378 43.07 21.55 20.23
C GLY A 378 41.99 20.60 20.73
N GLU A 379 40.72 20.87 20.41
CA GLU A 379 39.54 20.16 20.95
C GLU A 379 39.02 19.04 20.03
N LEU A 380 39.65 18.80 18.88
CA LEU A 380 39.27 17.71 17.98
C LEU A 380 39.54 16.35 18.63
N THR A 381 38.47 15.60 18.92
CA THR A 381 38.52 14.23 19.45
C THR A 381 38.67 13.17 18.36
N VAL A 382 38.44 13.55 17.11
CA VAL A 382 38.53 12.70 15.89
C VAL A 382 39.46 13.35 14.87
N SER A 383 39.81 12.63 13.80
CA SER A 383 40.59 13.22 12.71
C SER A 383 39.81 14.35 12.01
N GLU A 384 40.51 15.33 11.43
CA GLU A 384 39.86 16.41 10.64
C GLU A 384 39.03 15.84 9.48
N GLU A 385 39.50 14.75 8.87
CA GLU A 385 38.81 14.02 7.80
C GLU A 385 37.49 13.40 8.29
N GLU A 386 37.50 12.76 9.45
CA GLU A 386 36.32 12.15 10.04
C GLU A 386 35.30 13.22 10.48
N PHE A 387 35.77 14.31 11.10
CA PHE A 387 34.93 15.45 11.47
C PHE A 387 34.22 16.04 10.24
N LEU A 388 34.97 16.35 9.18
CA LEU A 388 34.40 16.91 7.95
C LEU A 388 33.41 15.95 7.28
N THR A 389 33.70 14.65 7.32
CA THR A 389 32.82 13.63 6.75
C THR A 389 31.49 13.56 7.48
N GLU A 390 31.50 13.53 8.81
CA GLU A 390 30.26 13.49 9.60
C GLU A 390 29.43 14.76 9.45
N ARG A 391 30.08 15.93 9.51
CA ARG A 391 29.39 17.22 9.42
C ARG A 391 28.83 17.48 8.03
N THR A 392 29.58 17.15 6.97
CA THR A 392 29.07 17.26 5.59
C THR A 392 27.86 16.38 5.37
N ARG A 393 27.90 15.13 5.87
CA ARG A 393 26.75 14.21 5.80
C ARG A 393 25.51 14.77 6.52
N HIS A 394 25.71 15.42 7.67
CA HIS A 394 24.63 16.08 8.38
C HIS A 394 24.01 17.21 7.55
N ILE A 395 24.83 18.08 6.95
CA ILE A 395 24.37 19.17 6.08
C ILE A 395 23.57 18.60 4.90
N ASP A 396 24.07 17.55 4.24
CA ASP A 396 23.39 16.91 3.11
C ASP A 396 22.03 16.31 3.51
N SER A 397 21.98 15.58 4.63
CA SER A 397 20.75 14.98 5.16
C SER A 397 19.72 16.06 5.52
N GLU A 398 20.17 17.16 6.10
CA GLU A 398 19.31 18.27 6.49
C GLU A 398 18.81 19.06 5.27
N ALA A 399 19.66 19.24 4.25
CA ALA A 399 19.27 19.85 2.99
C ALA A 399 18.16 19.03 2.29
N GLN A 400 18.32 17.70 2.25
CA GLN A 400 17.30 16.77 1.74
C GLN A 400 15.99 16.85 2.52
N ARG A 401 16.08 16.96 3.86
CA ARG A 401 14.90 17.12 4.72
C ARG A 401 14.16 18.41 4.38
N GLN A 402 14.87 19.53 4.27
CA GLN A 402 14.28 20.83 3.92
C GLN A 402 13.63 20.81 2.51
N GLU A 403 14.26 20.17 1.53
CA GLU A 403 13.70 20.03 0.18
C GLU A 403 12.42 19.18 0.18
N LYS A 404 12.43 18.06 0.92
CA LYS A 404 11.25 17.21 1.08
C LYS A 404 10.10 17.95 1.78
N GLU A 405 10.40 18.75 2.79
CA GLU A 405 9.41 19.60 3.47
C GLU A 405 8.82 20.65 2.52
N ALA A 406 9.66 21.29 1.69
CA ALA A 406 9.20 22.25 0.69
C ALA A 406 8.31 21.58 -0.37
N LEU A 407 8.68 20.39 -0.86
CA LEU A 407 7.87 19.59 -1.77
C LEU A 407 6.54 19.16 -1.14
N ASN A 408 6.56 18.77 0.13
CA ASN A 408 5.33 18.44 0.84
C ASN A 408 4.41 19.64 0.99
N LEU A 409 4.94 20.81 1.33
CA LEU A 409 4.16 22.03 1.48
C LEU A 409 3.52 22.48 0.16
N TRP A 410 4.29 22.53 -0.93
CA TRP A 410 3.84 23.12 -2.20
C TRP A 410 3.31 22.10 -3.21
N GLY A 411 3.67 20.83 -3.09
CA GLY A 411 3.23 19.75 -3.98
C GLY A 411 2.07 18.95 -3.39
N ASN A 412 2.24 18.43 -2.18
CA ASN A 412 1.38 17.38 -1.63
C ASN A 412 0.26 17.91 -0.72
N PHE A 413 0.57 18.87 0.15
CA PHE A 413 -0.27 19.24 1.30
C PHE A 413 -0.68 20.71 1.31
N PHE A 414 -0.52 21.42 0.18
CA PHE A 414 -0.84 22.85 0.05
C PHE A 414 -2.30 23.20 0.40
N TYR A 415 -3.21 22.21 0.36
CA TYR A 415 -4.62 22.37 0.67
C TYR A 415 -4.97 22.03 2.12
N ARG A 416 -4.05 21.43 2.90
CA ARG A 416 -4.31 21.12 4.31
C ARG A 416 -4.48 22.41 5.11
N GLN A 417 -5.44 22.41 6.04
CA GLN A 417 -5.78 23.57 6.87
C GLN A 417 -6.22 24.82 6.08
N ASN A 418 -6.54 24.67 4.78
CA ASN A 418 -7.10 25.74 3.98
C ASN A 418 -8.62 25.54 3.81
N PRO A 419 -9.47 26.43 4.34
CA PRO A 419 -10.92 26.28 4.23
C PRO A 419 -11.45 26.52 2.81
N GLU A 420 -10.68 27.15 1.91
CA GLU A 420 -11.09 27.46 0.54
C GLU A 420 -10.96 26.28 -0.43
N ILE A 421 -10.22 25.23 -0.05
CA ILE A 421 -9.93 24.08 -0.92
C ILE A 421 -10.39 22.81 -0.22
N ALA A 422 -11.40 22.14 -0.79
CA ALA A 422 -11.87 20.88 -0.23
C ALA A 422 -10.80 19.79 -0.28
N PRO A 423 -10.79 18.85 0.68
CA PRO A 423 -9.88 17.69 0.64
C PRO A 423 -9.91 16.95 -0.70
N LEU A 424 -11.11 16.71 -1.27
CA LEU A 424 -11.27 16.04 -2.56
C LEU A 424 -10.68 16.87 -3.72
N ARG A 425 -10.91 18.18 -3.73
CA ARG A 425 -10.36 19.10 -4.74
C ARG A 425 -8.83 19.18 -4.64
N GLY A 426 -8.31 19.31 -3.43
CA GLY A 426 -6.88 19.40 -3.16
C GLY A 426 -6.12 18.17 -3.62
N ALA A 427 -6.64 16.97 -3.32
CA ALA A 427 -6.04 15.70 -3.73
C ALA A 427 -5.93 15.57 -5.26
N LEU A 428 -6.96 15.98 -6.01
CA LEU A 428 -6.94 16.03 -7.48
C LEU A 428 -5.95 17.09 -7.99
N ALA A 429 -6.01 18.30 -7.43
CA ALA A 429 -5.21 19.43 -7.87
C ALA A 429 -3.69 19.25 -7.64
N SER A 430 -3.28 18.38 -6.69
CA SER A 430 -1.88 17.95 -6.55
C SER A 430 -1.30 17.39 -7.84
N PHE A 431 -2.12 16.71 -8.65
CA PHE A 431 -1.75 16.12 -9.94
C PHE A 431 -2.27 16.93 -11.14
N GLY A 432 -2.74 18.16 -10.93
CA GLY A 432 -3.27 19.01 -11.99
C GLY A 432 -4.64 18.57 -12.50
N LEU A 433 -5.36 17.77 -11.72
CA LEU A 433 -6.71 17.31 -12.03
C LEU A 433 -7.77 18.22 -11.40
N THR A 434 -8.93 18.25 -12.02
CA THR A 434 -10.12 18.98 -11.56
C THR A 434 -11.20 18.02 -11.10
N ILE A 435 -12.27 18.55 -10.49
CA ILE A 435 -13.41 17.71 -10.10
C ILE A 435 -14.04 16.99 -11.30
N ASP A 436 -13.92 17.53 -12.52
CA ASP A 436 -14.44 16.94 -13.76
C ASP A 436 -13.65 15.71 -14.24
N ASP A 437 -12.44 15.50 -13.72
CA ASP A 437 -11.58 14.37 -14.09
C ASP A 437 -11.87 13.07 -13.31
N ILE A 438 -12.76 13.11 -12.31
CA ILE A 438 -13.32 11.90 -11.72
C ILE A 438 -14.21 11.22 -12.77
N GLY A 439 -13.73 10.16 -13.39
CA GLY A 439 -14.39 9.49 -14.51
C GLY A 439 -15.30 8.34 -14.10
N VAL A 440 -15.20 7.87 -12.85
CA VAL A 440 -15.98 6.73 -12.36
C VAL A 440 -16.12 6.77 -10.84
N ALA A 441 -17.23 6.25 -10.33
CA ALA A 441 -17.44 6.07 -8.90
C ALA A 441 -17.81 4.61 -8.58
N SER A 442 -17.08 3.96 -7.67
CA SER A 442 -17.41 2.63 -7.14
C SER A 442 -18.23 2.77 -5.87
N PHE A 443 -19.49 2.38 -5.97
CA PHE A 443 -20.48 2.53 -4.91
C PHE A 443 -20.44 1.33 -3.96
N HIS A 444 -20.66 1.61 -2.68
CA HIS A 444 -20.93 0.60 -1.66
C HIS A 444 -22.13 -0.23 -2.05
N GLY A 445 -23.22 0.38 -2.56
CA GLY A 445 -24.22 -0.29 -3.38
C GLY A 445 -24.75 -1.62 -2.82
N THR A 446 -25.45 -1.59 -1.68
CA THR A 446 -25.84 -2.80 -0.93
C THR A 446 -27.20 -3.38 -1.30
N SER A 447 -27.86 -2.85 -2.33
CA SER A 447 -29.21 -3.27 -2.75
C SER A 447 -30.26 -2.94 -1.68
N THR A 448 -30.00 -1.94 -0.83
CA THR A 448 -30.91 -1.47 0.21
C THR A 448 -31.43 -0.08 -0.11
N LYS A 449 -32.71 0.18 0.21
CA LYS A 449 -33.38 1.47 0.01
C LYS A 449 -32.60 2.63 0.59
N ALA A 450 -32.11 2.45 1.82
CA ALA A 450 -31.45 3.51 2.57
C ALA A 450 -30.07 3.82 2.00
N ASN A 451 -29.27 2.80 1.68
CA ASN A 451 -27.91 2.98 1.17
C ASN A 451 -27.89 3.61 -0.22
N ASP A 452 -28.56 3.00 -1.19
CA ASP A 452 -28.33 3.35 -2.60
C ASP A 452 -28.85 4.78 -2.89
N LYS A 453 -29.93 5.19 -2.21
CA LYS A 453 -30.41 6.57 -2.19
C LYS A 453 -29.42 7.52 -1.53
N ASN A 454 -28.97 7.21 -0.30
CA ASN A 454 -28.07 8.08 0.46
C ASN A 454 -26.74 8.29 -0.28
N GLU A 455 -26.15 7.21 -0.79
CA GLU A 455 -24.87 7.23 -1.47
C GLU A 455 -24.93 8.04 -2.78
N SER A 456 -25.99 7.86 -3.56
CA SER A 456 -26.23 8.66 -4.77
C SER A 456 -26.40 10.15 -4.44
N GLU A 457 -27.15 10.46 -3.38
CA GLU A 457 -27.34 11.82 -2.91
C GLU A 457 -26.05 12.48 -2.44
N VAL A 458 -25.23 11.74 -1.69
CA VAL A 458 -23.93 12.20 -1.20
C VAL A 458 -23.01 12.55 -2.36
N LEU A 459 -22.87 11.66 -3.35
CA LEU A 459 -22.02 11.91 -4.52
C LEU A 459 -22.53 13.12 -5.31
N ASN A 460 -23.84 13.19 -5.58
CA ASN A 460 -24.44 14.28 -6.32
C ASN A 460 -24.23 15.64 -5.61
N LYS A 461 -24.40 15.68 -4.29
CA LYS A 461 -24.15 16.89 -3.48
C LYS A 461 -22.67 17.29 -3.48
N GLN A 462 -21.74 16.34 -3.36
CA GLN A 462 -20.31 16.63 -3.44
C GLN A 462 -19.94 17.26 -4.79
N PHE A 463 -20.41 16.67 -5.89
CA PHE A 463 -20.15 17.17 -7.23
C PHE A 463 -20.78 18.53 -7.48
N ALA A 464 -22.03 18.72 -7.07
CA ALA A 464 -22.69 20.03 -7.17
C ALA A 464 -21.96 21.10 -6.35
N HIS A 465 -21.58 20.79 -5.10
CA HIS A 465 -20.86 21.73 -4.21
C HIS A 465 -19.50 22.14 -4.78
N LEU A 466 -18.78 21.19 -5.38
CA LEU A 466 -17.46 21.43 -5.99
C LEU A 466 -17.55 21.99 -7.43
N GLY A 467 -18.75 22.24 -7.94
CA GLY A 467 -18.94 22.85 -9.26
C GLY A 467 -18.59 21.92 -10.43
N ARG A 468 -18.88 20.61 -10.30
CA ARG A 468 -18.81 19.65 -11.43
C ARG A 468 -19.67 20.17 -12.59
N THR A 469 -19.15 20.07 -13.81
CA THR A 469 -19.84 20.59 -15.00
C THR A 469 -21.17 19.86 -15.22
N VAL A 470 -22.25 20.61 -15.48
CA VAL A 470 -23.57 20.04 -15.78
C VAL A 470 -23.51 19.22 -17.06
N GLY A 471 -24.07 18.01 -17.04
CA GLY A 471 -23.98 17.05 -18.14
C GLY A 471 -22.76 16.12 -18.08
N ASN A 472 -21.75 16.43 -17.25
CA ASN A 472 -20.62 15.54 -16.97
C ASN A 472 -20.97 14.55 -15.84
N ALA A 473 -21.94 13.68 -16.11
CA ALA A 473 -22.40 12.66 -15.17
C ALA A 473 -21.34 11.55 -14.98
N CYS A 474 -21.18 11.07 -13.76
CA CYS A 474 -20.19 10.07 -13.40
C CYS A 474 -20.79 8.65 -13.41
N PRO A 475 -20.30 7.74 -14.26
CA PRO A 475 -20.65 6.33 -14.23
C PRO A 475 -20.41 5.70 -12.85
N SER A 476 -21.42 5.00 -12.35
CA SER A 476 -21.40 4.34 -11.05
C SER A 476 -21.30 2.80 -11.19
N ILE A 477 -20.33 2.21 -10.51
CA ILE A 477 -20.10 0.76 -10.47
C ILE A 477 -20.70 0.19 -9.19
N PHE A 478 -21.48 -0.88 -9.33
CA PHE A 478 -22.12 -1.59 -8.21
C PHE A 478 -21.63 -3.03 -8.10
N GLN A 479 -20.33 -3.25 -7.85
CA GLN A 479 -19.68 -4.58 -7.93
C GLN A 479 -20.41 -5.69 -7.15
N LYS A 480 -21.12 -5.34 -6.06
CA LYS A 480 -21.85 -6.30 -5.21
C LYS A 480 -23.00 -7.03 -5.92
N TYR A 481 -23.48 -6.55 -7.08
CA TYR A 481 -24.42 -7.33 -7.90
C TYR A 481 -23.85 -8.70 -8.27
N LEU A 482 -22.52 -8.79 -8.44
CA LEU A 482 -21.81 -10.01 -8.84
C LEU A 482 -21.28 -10.78 -7.62
N THR A 483 -20.72 -10.06 -6.65
CA THR A 483 -19.95 -10.65 -5.55
C THR A 483 -20.76 -10.90 -4.29
N GLY A 484 -21.92 -10.25 -4.15
CA GLY A 484 -22.58 -10.06 -2.86
C GLY A 484 -21.77 -9.12 -1.94
N HIS A 485 -22.19 -9.03 -0.68
CA HIS A 485 -21.54 -8.18 0.32
C HIS A 485 -20.69 -9.00 1.32
N PRO A 486 -19.36 -8.90 1.28
CA PRO A 486 -18.46 -9.63 2.17
C PRO A 486 -18.11 -8.85 3.46
N LYS A 487 -19.06 -8.05 3.98
CA LYS A 487 -18.87 -7.20 5.17
C LYS A 487 -17.57 -6.37 5.10
N ALA A 488 -16.59 -6.57 5.98
CA ALA A 488 -15.33 -5.80 6.02
C ALA A 488 -14.50 -5.82 4.73
N ALA A 489 -14.53 -6.91 3.95
CA ALA A 489 -13.77 -7.01 2.71
C ALA A 489 -14.35 -6.20 1.54
N ALA A 490 -15.53 -5.59 1.74
CA ALA A 490 -16.29 -4.99 0.64
C ALA A 490 -15.50 -3.93 -0.12
N ALA A 491 -14.87 -3.00 0.59
CA ALA A 491 -14.12 -1.94 -0.06
C ALA A 491 -12.76 -2.40 -0.62
N ALA A 492 -12.18 -3.49 -0.10
CA ALA A 492 -10.97 -4.07 -0.67
C ALA A 492 -11.24 -4.62 -2.08
N TRP A 493 -12.36 -5.33 -2.26
CA TRP A 493 -12.76 -5.82 -3.58
C TRP A 493 -13.12 -4.68 -4.55
N MET A 494 -13.76 -3.64 -4.03
CA MET A 494 -14.10 -2.44 -4.80
C MET A 494 -12.85 -1.66 -5.21
N LEU A 495 -11.83 -1.62 -4.36
CA LEU A 495 -10.54 -0.99 -4.68
C LEU A 495 -9.80 -1.80 -5.76
N ASN A 496 -9.77 -3.13 -5.65
CA ASN A 496 -9.21 -3.98 -6.69
C ASN A 496 -9.91 -3.76 -8.04
N GLY A 497 -11.24 -3.68 -8.03
CA GLY A 497 -12.03 -3.35 -9.21
C GLY A 497 -11.72 -1.95 -9.76
N MET A 498 -11.54 -0.95 -8.89
CA MET A 498 -11.17 0.40 -9.30
C MET A 498 -9.78 0.46 -9.96
N LEU A 499 -8.79 -0.26 -9.42
CA LEU A 499 -7.46 -0.34 -10.01
C LEU A 499 -7.51 -0.99 -11.40
N GLN A 500 -8.29 -2.06 -11.57
CA GLN A 500 -8.53 -2.69 -12.87
C GLN A 500 -9.22 -1.76 -13.86
N VAL A 501 -10.21 -0.98 -13.40
CA VAL A 501 -10.92 0.02 -14.22
C VAL A 501 -9.96 1.09 -14.73
N LEU A 502 -9.09 1.61 -13.86
CA LEU A 502 -8.06 2.59 -14.25
C LEU A 502 -7.08 2.00 -15.27
N GLN A 503 -6.60 0.77 -15.07
CA GLN A 503 -5.66 0.11 -15.97
C GLN A 503 -6.25 -0.25 -17.34
N THR A 504 -7.55 -0.58 -17.40
CA THR A 504 -8.18 -1.11 -18.62
C THR A 504 -9.03 -0.09 -19.38
N GLY A 505 -9.45 1.00 -18.73
CA GLY A 505 -10.46 1.91 -19.29
C GLY A 505 -11.86 1.30 -19.40
N ILE A 506 -12.10 0.12 -18.83
CA ILE A 506 -13.39 -0.57 -18.89
C ILE A 506 -14.18 -0.30 -17.61
N ILE A 507 -15.32 0.37 -17.73
CA ILE A 507 -16.29 0.56 -16.64
C ILE A 507 -17.29 -0.60 -16.68
N PRO A 508 -17.26 -1.56 -15.72
CA PRO A 508 -18.19 -2.67 -15.70
C PRO A 508 -19.60 -2.19 -15.35
N GLY A 509 -20.55 -2.49 -16.25
CA GLY A 509 -21.96 -2.23 -16.00
C GLY A 509 -22.56 -3.19 -14.97
N ASN A 510 -23.60 -2.72 -14.31
CA ASN A 510 -24.40 -3.53 -13.41
C ASN A 510 -25.44 -4.35 -14.21
N ARG A 511 -25.14 -5.62 -14.44
CA ARG A 511 -26.00 -6.49 -15.26
C ARG A 511 -27.37 -6.77 -14.64
N ASN A 512 -27.48 -6.60 -13.31
CA ASN A 512 -28.75 -6.78 -12.59
C ASN A 512 -29.55 -5.48 -12.50
N ALA A 513 -29.06 -4.35 -13.02
CA ALA A 513 -29.82 -3.11 -13.10
C ALA A 513 -30.87 -3.20 -14.21
N ASP A 514 -31.94 -3.97 -13.94
CA ASP A 514 -33.06 -4.20 -14.84
C ASP A 514 -33.90 -2.94 -15.06
N ASN A 515 -34.14 -2.17 -13.98
CA ASN A 515 -34.75 -0.86 -14.04
C ASN A 515 -34.21 0.04 -12.91
N ILE A 516 -33.70 1.22 -13.26
CA ILE A 516 -33.25 2.22 -12.29
C ILE A 516 -34.47 2.84 -11.61
N ASP A 517 -34.43 2.98 -10.29
CA ASP A 517 -35.52 3.61 -9.53
C ASP A 517 -35.69 5.09 -9.94
N ALA A 518 -36.93 5.50 -10.25
CA ALA A 518 -37.29 6.87 -10.60
C ALA A 518 -36.90 7.89 -9.52
N LEU A 519 -36.77 7.48 -8.26
CA LEU A 519 -36.28 8.37 -7.18
C LEU A 519 -34.83 8.82 -7.36
N LEU A 520 -34.05 8.12 -8.19
CA LEU A 520 -32.64 8.41 -8.45
C LEU A 520 -32.45 9.35 -9.64
N GLU A 521 -33.49 9.57 -10.46
CA GLU A 521 -33.44 10.43 -11.65
C GLU A 521 -33.01 11.87 -11.34
N LYS A 522 -33.38 12.38 -10.16
CA LYS A 522 -33.01 13.72 -9.67
C LYS A 522 -31.52 13.94 -9.39
N TYR A 523 -30.69 12.89 -9.47
CA TYR A 523 -29.26 12.97 -9.19
C TYR A 523 -28.49 13.15 -10.51
N ASP A 524 -28.57 14.36 -11.08
CA ASP A 524 -28.06 14.72 -12.42
C ASP A 524 -26.57 14.39 -12.67
N HIS A 525 -25.77 14.29 -11.60
CA HIS A 525 -24.34 13.99 -11.71
C HIS A 525 -23.99 12.49 -11.64
N VAL A 526 -24.98 11.60 -11.53
CA VAL A 526 -24.75 10.15 -11.40
C VAL A 526 -25.35 9.41 -12.59
N LEU A 527 -24.55 8.54 -13.22
CA LEU A 527 -24.97 7.67 -14.31
C LEU A 527 -24.94 6.20 -13.85
N TYR A 528 -25.99 5.44 -14.15
CA TYR A 528 -26.15 4.05 -13.73
C TYR A 528 -26.07 3.07 -14.92
N PRO A 529 -24.87 2.66 -15.37
CA PRO A 529 -24.72 1.79 -16.53
C PRO A 529 -25.12 0.33 -16.23
N SER A 530 -25.95 -0.27 -17.09
CA SER A 530 -26.31 -1.70 -17.01
C SER A 530 -25.42 -2.63 -17.86
N ARG A 531 -24.57 -2.04 -18.70
CA ARG A 531 -23.63 -2.74 -19.59
C ARG A 531 -22.25 -2.11 -19.47
N SER A 532 -21.21 -2.91 -19.71
CA SER A 532 -19.84 -2.40 -19.67
C SER A 532 -19.62 -1.34 -20.74
N ILE A 533 -18.89 -0.29 -20.38
CA ILE A 533 -18.49 0.81 -21.26
C ILE A 533 -16.97 0.75 -21.36
N HIS A 534 -16.43 0.72 -22.58
CA HIS A 534 -14.99 0.85 -22.81
C HIS A 534 -14.72 2.30 -23.19
N THR A 535 -13.95 3.01 -22.36
CA THR A 535 -13.58 4.41 -22.56
C THR A 535 -12.21 4.51 -23.23
N ASP A 536 -11.79 5.72 -23.57
CA ASP A 536 -10.45 6.07 -24.03
C ASP A 536 -9.43 6.23 -22.88
N GLY A 537 -9.86 6.04 -21.64
CA GLY A 537 -9.07 6.17 -20.42
C GLY A 537 -9.89 6.71 -19.25
N ILE A 538 -9.38 6.52 -18.03
CA ILE A 538 -9.99 7.04 -16.80
C ILE A 538 -8.88 7.62 -15.93
N LYS A 539 -8.98 8.91 -15.63
CA LYS A 539 -7.92 9.64 -14.90
C LYS A 539 -7.99 9.43 -13.40
N ALA A 540 -9.19 9.41 -12.85
CA ALA A 540 -9.42 9.20 -11.42
C ALA A 540 -10.74 8.48 -11.17
N GLY A 541 -10.77 7.69 -10.11
CA GLY A 541 -11.94 6.97 -9.64
C GLY A 541 -12.21 7.23 -8.16
N LEU A 542 -13.48 7.32 -7.80
CA LEU A 542 -13.91 7.58 -6.42
C LEU A 542 -14.60 6.36 -5.83
N LEU A 543 -14.14 5.89 -4.68
CA LEU A 543 -14.72 4.76 -3.97
C LEU A 543 -15.37 5.23 -2.68
N LYS A 544 -16.57 4.73 -2.35
CA LYS A 544 -17.23 5.01 -1.07
C LYS A 544 -17.65 3.72 -0.37
N SER A 545 -17.58 3.72 0.95
CA SER A 545 -18.04 2.60 1.78
C SER A 545 -18.79 3.09 3.02
N PHE A 546 -19.85 2.38 3.41
CA PHE A 546 -20.67 2.72 4.57
C PHE A 546 -20.86 1.49 5.45
N GLY A 547 -20.41 1.59 6.69
CA GLY A 547 -20.49 0.58 7.74
C GLY A 547 -21.53 0.93 8.80
N PHE A 548 -21.92 -0.10 9.56
CA PHE A 548 -22.73 0.05 10.76
C PHE A 548 -21.97 0.90 11.78
N GLY A 549 -22.70 1.64 12.63
CA GLY A 549 -22.07 2.52 13.60
C GLY A 549 -21.56 3.84 13.02
N GLN A 550 -22.17 4.32 11.93
CA GLN A 550 -21.82 5.59 11.27
C GLN A 550 -20.38 5.65 10.71
N VAL A 551 -19.80 4.50 10.37
CA VAL A 551 -18.48 4.43 9.74
C VAL A 551 -18.64 4.68 8.23
N GLY A 552 -18.42 5.91 7.78
CA GLY A 552 -18.32 6.23 6.36
C GLY A 552 -16.85 6.35 5.95
N GLY A 553 -16.51 5.94 4.73
CA GLY A 553 -15.16 6.09 4.18
C GLY A 553 -15.20 6.42 2.69
N GLU A 554 -14.20 7.16 2.23
CA GLU A 554 -14.03 7.57 0.83
C GLU A 554 -12.57 7.48 0.41
N VAL A 555 -12.30 6.87 -0.75
CA VAL A 555 -10.95 6.75 -1.33
C VAL A 555 -10.97 7.32 -2.74
N LEU A 556 -10.13 8.30 -3.00
CA LEU A 556 -9.82 8.78 -4.34
C LEU A 556 -8.60 8.01 -4.86
N VAL A 557 -8.73 7.38 -6.03
CA VAL A 557 -7.64 6.69 -6.72
C VAL A 557 -7.35 7.43 -8.01
N ILE A 558 -6.09 7.83 -8.21
CA ILE A 558 -5.62 8.54 -9.41
C ILE A 558 -4.84 7.54 -10.28
N HIS A 559 -4.99 7.65 -11.59
CA HIS A 559 -4.28 6.79 -12.55
C HIS A 559 -2.75 6.89 -12.34
N PRO A 560 -2.02 5.76 -12.35
CA PRO A 560 -0.59 5.75 -12.03
C PRO A 560 0.27 6.60 -12.97
N ASP A 561 -0.14 6.83 -14.21
CA ASP A 561 0.62 7.65 -15.17
C ASP A 561 0.89 9.08 -14.70
N TYR A 562 0.02 9.63 -13.83
CA TYR A 562 0.25 10.94 -13.22
C TYR A 562 1.45 10.97 -12.27
N LEU A 563 1.84 9.83 -11.70
CA LEU A 563 3.07 9.69 -10.93
C LEU A 563 4.30 9.78 -11.83
N PHE A 564 4.28 9.13 -13.00
CA PHE A 564 5.41 9.11 -13.92
C PHE A 564 5.70 10.49 -14.52
N GLY A 565 4.67 11.34 -14.65
CA GLY A 565 4.85 12.76 -15.03
C GLY A 565 5.66 13.60 -14.04
N ALA A 566 5.91 13.11 -12.82
CA ALA A 566 6.76 13.76 -11.83
C ALA A 566 8.24 13.29 -11.89
N LEU A 567 8.55 12.27 -12.68
CA LEU A 567 9.89 11.71 -12.84
C LEU A 567 10.57 12.30 -14.08
N ASP A 568 11.90 12.34 -14.06
CA ASP A 568 12.68 12.56 -15.28
C ASP A 568 12.69 11.28 -16.15
N GLN A 569 13.03 11.46 -17.43
CA GLN A 569 13.02 10.38 -18.41
C GLN A 569 13.99 9.23 -18.06
N ALA A 570 15.13 9.52 -17.46
CA ALA A 570 16.12 8.49 -17.11
C ALA A 570 15.62 7.63 -15.95
N SER A 571 15.08 8.26 -14.90
CA SER A 571 14.45 7.57 -13.77
C SER A 571 13.27 6.70 -14.21
N TYR A 572 12.40 7.22 -15.09
CA TYR A 572 11.28 6.45 -15.63
C TYR A 572 11.76 5.22 -16.43
N ASN A 573 12.74 5.39 -17.31
CA ASN A 573 13.29 4.28 -18.10
C ASN A 573 13.96 3.22 -17.21
N ALA A 574 14.68 3.64 -16.17
CA ALA A 574 15.28 2.73 -15.19
C ALA A 574 14.22 1.93 -14.41
N TYR A 575 13.11 2.59 -14.03
CA TYR A 575 11.95 1.92 -13.44
C TYR A 575 11.34 0.89 -14.40
N CYS A 576 11.07 1.26 -15.66
CA CYS A 576 10.47 0.35 -16.64
C CYS A 576 11.30 -0.92 -16.85
N THR A 577 12.63 -0.81 -16.92
CA THR A 577 13.53 -1.96 -17.04
C THR A 577 13.39 -2.89 -15.83
N LYS A 578 13.51 -2.35 -14.61
CA LYS A 578 13.35 -3.12 -13.37
C LYS A 578 11.97 -3.76 -13.26
N ASN A 579 10.92 -3.06 -13.66
CA ASN A 579 9.54 -3.56 -13.59
C ASN A 579 9.32 -4.75 -14.52
N ARG A 580 9.86 -4.71 -15.75
CA ARG A 580 9.77 -5.83 -16.71
C ARG A 580 10.51 -7.08 -16.23
N GLU A 581 11.69 -6.90 -15.64
CA GLU A 581 12.44 -8.01 -15.04
C GLU A 581 11.65 -8.65 -13.90
N ARG A 582 11.07 -7.81 -13.03
CA ARG A 582 10.24 -8.25 -11.91
C ARG A 582 8.97 -8.97 -12.36
N GLU A 583 8.29 -8.48 -13.39
CA GLU A 583 7.13 -9.13 -13.99
C GLU A 583 7.45 -10.54 -14.48
N ALA A 584 8.60 -10.73 -15.15
CA ALA A 584 9.01 -12.05 -15.62
C ALA A 584 9.26 -13.04 -14.46
N VAL A 585 9.82 -12.58 -13.35
CA VAL A 585 10.00 -13.38 -12.12
C VAL A 585 8.65 -13.75 -11.51
N ALA A 586 7.72 -12.81 -11.41
CA ALA A 586 6.37 -13.05 -10.89
C ALA A 586 5.58 -14.02 -11.77
N TYR A 587 5.66 -13.87 -13.10
CA TYR A 587 5.09 -14.80 -14.07
C TYR A 587 5.62 -16.21 -13.85
N ARG A 588 6.94 -16.37 -13.74
CA ARG A 588 7.55 -17.67 -13.47
C ARG A 588 7.05 -18.25 -12.15
N TYR A 589 6.96 -17.46 -11.09
CA TYR A 589 6.45 -17.92 -9.79
C TYR A 589 5.05 -18.52 -9.89
N TRP A 590 4.13 -17.82 -10.56
CA TRP A 590 2.77 -18.32 -10.81
C TRP A 590 2.77 -19.64 -11.59
N HIS A 591 3.54 -19.71 -12.67
CA HIS A 591 3.58 -20.88 -13.53
C HIS A 591 4.26 -22.09 -12.88
N ASP A 592 5.33 -21.88 -12.11
CA ASP A 592 5.98 -22.93 -11.32
C ASP A 592 4.99 -23.51 -10.29
N SER A 593 4.14 -22.67 -9.69
CA SER A 593 3.09 -23.13 -8.79
C SER A 593 1.95 -23.86 -9.49
N MET A 594 1.45 -23.35 -10.62
CA MET A 594 0.43 -24.04 -11.40
C MET A 594 0.91 -25.39 -11.95
N ALA A 595 2.19 -25.49 -12.30
CA ALA A 595 2.84 -26.73 -12.76
C ALA A 595 3.20 -27.70 -11.60
N GLY A 596 2.98 -27.32 -10.35
CA GLY A 596 3.32 -28.13 -9.18
C GLY A 596 4.82 -28.29 -8.95
N VAL A 597 5.65 -27.40 -9.51
CA VAL A 597 7.11 -27.36 -9.30
C VAL A 597 7.43 -26.85 -7.90
N ALA A 598 6.68 -25.86 -7.42
CA ALA A 598 6.84 -25.30 -6.08
C ALA A 598 5.47 -24.82 -5.53
N PRO A 599 5.23 -24.90 -4.21
CA PRO A 599 3.99 -24.37 -3.64
C PRO A 599 3.90 -22.86 -3.83
N PHE A 600 2.67 -22.35 -3.96
CA PHE A 600 2.39 -20.92 -4.13
C PHE A 600 2.58 -20.18 -2.81
N PHE A 601 2.00 -20.67 -1.73
CA PHE A 601 2.27 -20.23 -0.38
C PHE A 601 3.53 -20.93 0.14
N ARG A 602 4.52 -20.16 0.58
CA ARG A 602 5.79 -20.67 1.12
C ARG A 602 5.99 -20.11 2.52
N ALA A 603 5.64 -20.90 3.54
CA ALA A 603 5.84 -20.51 4.93
C ALA A 603 7.34 -20.32 5.21
N LYS A 604 7.68 -19.24 5.92
CA LYS A 604 9.03 -19.01 6.44
C LYS A 604 9.21 -19.80 7.74
N ASN A 605 10.31 -20.53 7.83
CA ASN A 605 10.65 -21.35 9.01
C ASN A 605 11.56 -20.60 10.00
N ALA A 606 12.13 -19.47 9.60
CA ALA A 606 13.02 -18.65 10.41
C ALA A 606 12.92 -17.18 10.00
N ALA A 607 13.20 -16.28 10.95
CA ALA A 607 13.39 -14.86 10.69
C ALA A 607 14.59 -14.62 9.74
N PRO A 608 14.69 -13.46 9.07
CA PRO A 608 15.85 -13.14 8.22
C PRO A 608 17.15 -12.90 9.03
N TYR A 609 17.07 -12.91 10.36
CA TYR A 609 18.16 -12.74 11.31
C TYR A 609 18.16 -13.89 12.33
N SER A 610 19.32 -14.20 12.89
CA SER A 610 19.43 -15.13 14.02
C SER A 610 19.06 -14.48 15.35
N ASP A 611 18.72 -15.29 16.36
CA ASP A 611 18.41 -14.81 17.73
C ASP A 611 19.54 -13.93 18.31
N ALA A 612 20.80 -14.24 18.00
CA ALA A 612 21.95 -13.44 18.44
C ALA A 612 22.04 -12.07 17.75
N GLN A 613 21.50 -11.94 16.55
CA GLN A 613 21.49 -10.72 15.74
C GLN A 613 20.24 -9.87 15.97
N GLU A 614 19.15 -10.44 16.50
CA GLU A 614 17.84 -9.80 16.61
C GLU A 614 17.90 -8.38 17.18
N SER A 615 18.50 -8.21 18.36
CA SER A 615 18.60 -6.89 19.00
C SER A 615 19.45 -5.91 18.19
N GLN A 616 20.50 -6.39 17.51
CA GLN A 616 21.37 -5.54 16.69
C GLN A 616 20.65 -5.06 15.43
N VAL A 617 19.85 -5.93 14.79
CA VAL A 617 19.00 -5.57 13.66
C VAL A 617 17.99 -4.53 14.11
N TYR A 618 17.23 -4.77 15.18
CA TYR A 618 16.18 -3.86 15.62
C TYR A 618 16.68 -2.46 15.99
N LEU A 619 17.88 -2.37 16.57
CA LEU A 619 18.47 -1.10 17.01
C LEU A 619 19.23 -0.37 15.90
N ASN A 620 19.55 -1.04 14.77
CA ASN A 620 20.25 -0.43 13.64
C ASN A 620 19.26 -0.11 12.49
N PRO A 621 18.77 1.13 12.35
CA PRO A 621 17.81 1.51 11.30
C PRO A 621 18.36 1.37 9.87
N LEU A 622 19.67 1.18 9.72
CA LEU A 622 20.37 1.03 8.44
C LEU A 622 20.65 -0.42 8.09
N ALA A 623 20.39 -1.37 9.00
CA ALA A 623 20.51 -2.78 8.72
C ALA A 623 19.62 -3.15 7.53
N ARG A 624 20.19 -3.83 6.54
CA ARG A 624 19.49 -4.36 5.37
C ARG A 624 19.85 -5.83 5.18
N ALA A 625 18.94 -6.57 4.55
CA ALA A 625 19.14 -7.96 4.19
C ALA A 625 19.62 -8.09 2.75
N ASP A 626 20.55 -9.01 2.51
CA ASP A 626 21.03 -9.37 1.19
C ASP A 626 20.58 -10.77 0.81
N PHE A 627 20.49 -11.04 -0.49
CA PHE A 627 20.10 -12.37 -0.97
C PHE A 627 21.23 -13.37 -0.70
N ASP A 628 20.97 -14.36 0.15
CA ASP A 628 21.87 -15.47 0.41
C ASP A 628 21.55 -16.64 -0.53
N SER A 629 22.44 -16.87 -1.50
CA SER A 629 22.31 -17.96 -2.46
C SER A 629 22.35 -19.36 -1.83
N ALA A 630 22.97 -19.53 -0.65
CA ALA A 630 23.06 -20.82 0.04
C ALA A 630 21.74 -21.17 0.72
N GLN A 631 21.04 -20.18 1.29
CA GLN A 631 19.72 -20.37 1.91
C GLN A 631 18.56 -20.16 0.94
N GLY A 632 18.80 -19.52 -0.22
CA GLY A 632 17.78 -19.23 -1.21
C GLY A 632 16.75 -18.17 -0.75
N THR A 633 17.15 -17.29 0.16
CA THR A 633 16.31 -16.24 0.79
C THR A 633 17.17 -15.05 1.20
N TYR A 634 16.55 -13.94 1.61
CA TYR A 634 17.27 -12.77 2.13
C TYR A 634 17.62 -12.94 3.62
N THR A 635 18.86 -12.61 4.00
CA THR A 635 19.38 -12.69 5.37
C THR A 635 20.23 -11.48 5.76
N PHE A 636 20.34 -11.21 7.06
CA PHE A 636 21.21 -10.16 7.60
C PHE A 636 22.63 -10.71 7.84
N ASN A 637 23.51 -10.54 6.84
CA ASN A 637 24.90 -11.01 6.90
C ASN A 637 25.88 -9.95 7.41
N ASP A 638 25.62 -8.69 7.09
CA ASP A 638 26.44 -7.55 7.51
C ASP A 638 25.59 -6.54 8.29
N LEU A 639 25.90 -6.42 9.58
CA LEU A 639 25.27 -5.44 10.50
C LEU A 639 26.17 -4.25 10.77
N SER A 640 27.37 -4.23 10.17
CA SER A 640 28.32 -3.13 10.26
C SER A 640 27.93 -1.97 9.35
N THR A 641 26.81 -2.06 8.63
CA THR A 641 26.29 -1.02 7.73
C THR A 641 26.22 0.32 8.45
N THR A 642 27.28 1.09 8.23
CA THR A 642 27.35 2.52 8.45
C THR A 642 26.49 3.20 7.38
N LEU A 643 26.04 4.43 7.63
CA LEU A 643 25.35 5.24 6.61
C LEU A 643 26.12 5.11 5.30
N ALA A 644 25.47 4.58 4.25
CA ALA A 644 26.06 4.46 2.92
C ALA A 644 26.73 5.80 2.63
N GLN A 645 28.06 5.80 2.57
CA GLN A 645 28.78 7.05 2.44
C GLN A 645 28.49 7.55 1.03
N PRO A 646 27.75 8.66 0.82
CA PRO A 646 27.92 9.36 -0.44
C PRO A 646 29.40 9.64 -0.52
N ASP A 647 30.09 9.19 -1.58
CA ASP A 647 31.55 9.35 -1.74
C ASP A 647 31.92 10.80 -1.40
N PRO A 648 32.31 11.09 -0.14
CA PRO A 648 32.49 12.44 0.30
C PRO A 648 33.88 12.88 -0.16
N THR A 649 34.71 11.95 -0.63
CA THR A 649 36.13 12.11 -0.87
C THR A 649 36.39 13.35 -1.73
N MET A 650 35.53 13.66 -2.71
CA MET A 650 35.68 14.86 -3.52
C MET A 650 35.21 16.15 -2.83
N THR A 651 34.05 16.17 -2.16
CA THR A 651 33.58 17.34 -1.38
C THR A 651 34.50 17.61 -0.18
N GLN A 652 35.02 16.56 0.42
CA GLN A 652 35.98 16.53 1.50
C GLN A 652 37.35 17.01 1.04
N GLN A 653 37.88 16.52 -0.10
CA GLN A 653 39.10 17.06 -0.71
C GLN A 653 38.93 18.53 -1.06
N ILE A 654 37.75 18.93 -1.54
CA ILE A 654 37.40 20.34 -1.77
C ILE A 654 37.54 21.12 -0.46
N LEU A 655 36.95 20.68 0.65
CA LEU A 655 37.02 21.38 1.94
C LEU A 655 38.42 21.33 2.58
N LEU A 656 39.14 20.22 2.48
CA LEU A 656 40.52 20.06 2.98
C LEU A 656 41.51 20.95 2.21
N ASN A 657 41.40 21.01 0.88
CA ASN A 657 42.20 21.92 0.06
C ASN A 657 41.95 23.41 0.42
N MET A 658 40.78 23.72 1.00
CA MET A 658 40.47 25.06 1.50
C MET A 658 41.01 25.31 2.90
N ALA A 659 40.93 24.33 3.81
CA ALA A 659 41.41 24.44 5.19
C ALA A 659 42.94 24.34 5.34
N GLN A 660 43.60 23.60 4.44
CA GLN A 660 45.05 23.41 4.49
C GLN A 660 45.84 24.58 3.91
N GLY A 661 45.20 25.52 3.21
CA GLY A 661 45.82 26.69 2.61
C GLY A 661 47.27 26.43 2.21
N GLU A 662 47.51 25.58 1.20
CA GLU A 662 48.87 25.12 0.84
C GLU A 662 49.86 26.29 0.94
N GLY A 663 50.71 26.19 1.96
CA GLY A 663 51.51 27.30 2.45
C GLY A 663 52.38 27.91 1.37
N GLY A 664 52.42 29.25 1.36
CA GLY A 664 53.34 30.04 0.55
C GLY A 664 52.63 31.00 -0.41
N GLU A 665 52.59 32.26 0.00
CA GLU A 665 52.48 33.54 -0.75
C GLU A 665 51.38 33.76 -1.83
N GLN A 666 50.90 35.02 -1.81
CA GLN A 666 49.96 35.74 -2.71
C GLN A 666 48.45 35.48 -2.57
N ALA A 667 47.69 36.59 -2.59
CA ALA A 667 46.23 36.65 -2.47
C ALA A 667 45.56 35.66 -3.43
N ARG A 668 44.70 34.76 -2.92
CA ARG A 668 43.96 33.78 -3.73
C ARG A 668 42.48 34.11 -3.69
N GLY A 669 41.84 34.05 -4.84
CA GLY A 669 40.40 34.23 -4.98
C GLY A 669 39.73 32.88 -4.84
N VAL A 670 38.74 32.79 -3.96
CA VAL A 670 38.03 31.55 -3.67
C VAL A 670 36.57 31.73 -4.04
N GLY A 671 36.01 30.75 -4.73
CA GLY A 671 34.60 30.71 -5.11
C GLY A 671 34.01 29.34 -4.83
N VAL A 672 32.91 29.29 -4.10
CA VAL A 672 32.16 28.07 -3.82
C VAL A 672 30.75 28.26 -4.32
N ASP A 673 30.24 27.27 -5.02
CA ASP A 673 28.84 27.25 -5.46
C ASP A 673 28.24 25.87 -5.28
N VAL A 674 26.99 25.85 -4.84
CA VAL A 674 26.20 24.63 -4.67
C VAL A 674 24.95 24.73 -5.52
N GLU A 675 24.61 23.68 -6.26
CA GLU A 675 23.41 23.63 -7.09
C GLU A 675 22.56 22.43 -6.75
N LEU A 676 21.25 22.65 -6.63
CA LEU A 676 20.28 21.56 -6.54
C LEU A 676 20.20 20.89 -7.91
N VAL A 677 20.39 19.57 -7.96
CA VAL A 677 20.22 18.80 -9.21
C VAL A 677 18.81 19.02 -9.78
N SER A 678 17.81 19.08 -8.90
CA SER A 678 16.39 19.31 -9.25
C SER A 678 16.06 20.72 -9.77
N ALA A 679 17.00 21.68 -9.68
CA ALA A 679 16.84 23.02 -10.23
C ALA A 679 17.20 23.09 -11.72
N ILE A 680 18.01 22.15 -12.22
CA ILE A 680 18.40 22.08 -13.63
C ILE A 680 17.33 21.35 -14.42
N ASN A 681 16.70 22.05 -15.38
CA ASN A 681 15.77 21.43 -16.31
C ASN A 681 16.50 21.02 -17.59
N VAL A 682 16.66 19.72 -17.80
CA VAL A 682 17.34 19.12 -18.96
C VAL A 682 16.58 19.31 -20.28
N ASP A 683 15.28 19.58 -20.22
CA ASP A 683 14.44 19.80 -21.41
C ASP A 683 14.36 21.29 -21.81
N ASN A 684 15.02 22.18 -21.07
CA ASN A 684 15.05 23.61 -21.39
C ASN A 684 16.22 23.96 -22.31
N ASP A 685 16.03 23.76 -23.61
CA ASP A 685 17.03 24.06 -24.65
C ASP A 685 17.55 25.50 -24.56
N THR A 686 16.68 26.48 -24.22
CA THR A 686 17.10 27.88 -24.10
C THR A 686 18.14 28.08 -23.00
N PHE A 687 17.96 27.44 -21.84
CA PHE A 687 18.95 27.49 -20.76
C PHE A 687 20.23 26.77 -21.15
N LEU A 688 20.10 25.58 -21.75
CA LEU A 688 21.25 24.74 -22.13
C LEU A 688 22.11 25.41 -23.21
N GLU A 689 21.50 25.87 -24.29
CA GLU A 689 22.23 26.48 -25.41
C GLU A 689 22.86 27.83 -25.04
N ARG A 690 22.22 28.58 -24.15
CA ARG A 690 22.70 29.88 -23.68
C ARG A 690 23.90 29.75 -22.74
N ASN A 691 23.98 28.68 -21.94
CA ASN A 691 24.96 28.59 -20.84
C ASN A 691 26.05 27.52 -21.02
N PHE A 692 25.87 26.54 -21.90
CA PHE A 692 26.81 25.44 -22.11
C PHE A 692 27.35 25.39 -23.54
N THR A 693 28.61 24.95 -23.68
CA THR A 693 29.20 24.67 -24.99
C THR A 693 28.71 23.32 -25.53
N LYS A 694 28.83 23.11 -26.85
CA LYS A 694 28.46 21.82 -27.46
C LYS A 694 29.27 20.65 -26.89
N ARG A 695 30.52 20.91 -26.48
CA ARG A 695 31.40 19.90 -25.88
C ARG A 695 30.93 19.52 -24.47
N GLU A 696 30.53 20.50 -23.66
CA GLU A 696 29.96 20.26 -22.33
C GLU A 696 28.66 19.45 -22.42
N LEU A 697 27.75 19.84 -23.32
CA LEU A 697 26.48 19.13 -23.51
C LEU A 697 26.69 17.68 -23.95
N ALA A 698 27.57 17.44 -24.93
CA ALA A 698 27.90 16.09 -25.40
C ALA A 698 28.47 15.21 -24.27
N TYR A 699 29.30 15.78 -23.41
CA TYR A 699 29.81 15.08 -22.24
C TYR A 699 28.71 14.73 -21.24
N CYS A 700 27.88 15.70 -20.85
CA CYS A 700 26.85 15.48 -19.83
C CYS A 700 25.78 14.50 -20.31
N GLN A 701 25.37 14.57 -21.58
CA GLN A 701 24.42 13.65 -22.17
C GLN A 701 24.93 12.19 -22.21
N GLY A 702 26.25 12.00 -22.26
CA GLY A 702 26.87 10.67 -22.22
C GLY A 702 27.07 10.09 -20.82
N ARG A 703 26.63 10.79 -19.75
CA ARG A 703 26.74 10.31 -18.36
C ARG A 703 25.51 9.53 -17.92
N PRO A 704 25.63 8.63 -16.91
CA PRO A 704 24.49 7.90 -16.35
C PRO A 704 23.38 8.81 -15.81
N ASP A 705 23.76 9.95 -15.23
CA ASP A 705 22.85 11.00 -14.79
C ASP A 705 23.23 12.34 -15.47
N PRO A 706 22.58 12.67 -16.60
CA PRO A 706 22.82 13.92 -17.29
C PRO A 706 22.45 15.16 -16.47
N GLN A 707 21.41 15.08 -15.63
CA GLN A 707 20.93 16.22 -14.84
C GLN A 707 21.94 16.58 -13.76
N ALA A 708 22.43 15.58 -13.01
CA ALA A 708 23.47 15.79 -12.00
C ALA A 708 24.79 16.27 -12.63
N SER A 709 25.15 15.74 -13.80
CA SER A 709 26.35 16.17 -14.51
C SER A 709 26.25 17.63 -15.00
N LEU A 710 25.08 18.06 -15.49
CA LEU A 710 24.82 19.46 -15.86
C LEU A 710 24.85 20.37 -14.64
N ALA A 711 24.26 19.95 -13.51
CA ALA A 711 24.32 20.69 -12.25
C ALA A 711 25.77 20.88 -11.76
N GLY A 712 26.59 19.83 -11.84
CA GLY A 712 28.04 19.89 -11.54
C GLY A 712 28.79 20.92 -12.39
N ARG A 713 28.52 20.98 -13.68
CA ARG A 713 29.15 21.98 -14.56
C ARG A 713 28.62 23.39 -14.33
N TRP A 714 27.33 23.51 -14.01
CA TRP A 714 26.72 24.79 -13.70
C TRP A 714 27.32 25.39 -12.42
N SER A 715 27.44 24.61 -11.34
CA SER A 715 28.09 25.04 -10.11
C SER A 715 29.57 25.37 -10.35
N ALA A 716 30.27 24.62 -11.21
CA ALA A 716 31.64 24.93 -11.61
C ALA A 716 31.76 26.31 -12.27
N LYS A 717 30.85 26.67 -13.19
CA LYS A 717 30.86 27.98 -13.86
C LYS A 717 30.61 29.13 -12.87
N GLU A 718 29.64 28.96 -11.98
CA GLU A 718 29.32 29.95 -10.93
C GLU A 718 30.47 30.11 -9.92
N SER A 719 31.08 29.00 -9.49
CA SER A 719 32.23 29.05 -8.57
C SER A 719 33.43 29.77 -9.19
N VAL A 720 33.68 29.60 -10.49
CA VAL A 720 34.73 30.35 -11.22
C VAL A 720 34.49 31.85 -11.20
N ILE A 721 33.25 32.33 -11.42
CA ILE A 721 32.93 33.76 -11.34
C ILE A 721 33.16 34.30 -9.93
N LYS A 722 32.70 33.56 -8.92
CA LYS A 722 32.90 33.92 -7.52
C LYS A 722 34.38 34.01 -7.16
N ALA A 723 35.21 33.07 -7.65
CA ALA A 723 36.66 33.06 -7.42
C ALA A 723 37.39 34.24 -8.09
N VAL A 724 37.06 34.54 -9.35
CA VAL A 724 37.65 35.70 -10.06
C VAL A 724 37.22 37.02 -9.40
N SER A 725 35.95 37.10 -8.99
CA SER A 725 35.42 38.31 -8.34
C SER A 725 36.03 38.54 -6.96
N SER A 726 36.31 37.48 -6.20
CA SER A 726 36.96 37.59 -4.88
C SER A 726 38.46 37.83 -4.95
N TYR A 727 39.12 37.45 -6.05
CA TYR A 727 40.53 37.79 -6.31
C TYR A 727 40.73 39.28 -6.59
N ALA A 728 39.73 39.93 -7.18
CA ALA A 728 39.84 41.31 -7.64
C ALA A 728 40.11 42.30 -6.50
N THR A 729 41.27 42.97 -6.53
CA THR A 729 41.71 43.96 -5.53
C THR A 729 41.21 45.39 -5.78
N ALA A 730 40.48 45.61 -6.89
CA ALA A 730 40.09 46.94 -7.37
C ALA A 730 38.67 47.36 -6.93
N ALA A 731 38.45 48.67 -6.77
CA ALA A 731 37.19 49.28 -6.28
C ALA A 731 35.96 49.15 -7.22
N ALA A 732 36.07 48.44 -8.35
CA ALA A 732 34.99 48.23 -9.32
C ALA A 732 34.81 46.74 -9.63
N PRO A 733 33.57 46.22 -9.74
CA PRO A 733 33.31 44.82 -10.03
C PRO A 733 33.84 44.45 -11.41
N VAL A 734 34.65 43.39 -11.48
CA VAL A 734 35.29 42.93 -12.73
C VAL A 734 34.30 42.17 -13.63
N TRP A 735 33.27 41.57 -13.03
CA TRP A 735 32.13 41.00 -13.75
C TRP A 735 30.97 42.01 -13.82
N THR A 736 30.79 42.65 -14.98
CA THR A 736 29.81 43.74 -15.18
C THR A 736 28.56 43.35 -15.97
N GLN A 737 28.45 42.09 -16.42
CA GLN A 737 27.36 41.64 -17.29
C GLN A 737 26.03 41.36 -16.55
N GLY A 738 26.02 41.46 -15.22
CA GLY A 738 24.85 41.21 -14.37
C GLY A 738 24.59 39.72 -14.10
N ALA A 739 23.71 39.44 -13.14
CA ALA A 739 23.43 38.09 -12.62
C ALA A 739 22.70 37.15 -13.61
N ALA A 740 22.23 37.66 -14.75
CA ALA A 740 21.54 36.87 -15.79
C ALA A 740 22.41 36.65 -17.05
N ALA A 741 23.69 37.02 -16.99
CA ALA A 741 24.62 36.88 -18.10
C ALA A 741 24.82 35.40 -18.50
N PRO A 742 24.96 35.08 -19.80
CA PRO A 742 25.29 33.73 -20.24
C PRO A 742 26.65 33.27 -19.71
N LEU A 743 26.74 32.07 -19.10
CA LEU A 743 28.01 31.54 -18.59
C LEU A 743 28.74 30.62 -19.59
N LYS A 744 28.36 30.67 -20.86
CA LYS A 744 28.93 29.83 -21.92
C LYS A 744 30.40 30.12 -22.22
N GLU A 745 30.86 31.33 -21.90
CA GLU A 745 32.25 31.75 -22.08
C GLU A 745 33.20 31.15 -21.04
N ILE A 746 32.66 30.56 -19.96
CA ILE A 746 33.40 29.79 -18.98
C ILE A 746 33.20 28.32 -19.35
N GLU A 747 34.11 27.76 -20.13
CA GLU A 747 34.01 26.38 -20.58
C GLU A 747 34.71 25.46 -19.59
N ILE A 748 34.01 24.46 -19.10
CA ILE A 748 34.57 23.42 -18.26
C ILE A 748 34.81 22.19 -19.16
N THR A 749 36.02 21.67 -19.22
CA THR A 749 36.34 20.43 -19.95
C THR A 749 36.98 19.41 -19.01
N MET A 750 37.25 18.20 -19.50
CA MET A 750 37.98 17.19 -18.75
C MET A 750 39.37 17.06 -19.34
N ALA A 751 40.41 17.25 -18.51
CA ALA A 751 41.78 16.98 -18.90
C ALA A 751 42.02 15.46 -19.08
N PRO A 752 43.08 15.04 -19.78
CA PRO A 752 43.45 13.62 -19.91
C PRO A 752 43.69 12.91 -18.57
N SER A 753 44.03 13.67 -17.52
CA SER A 753 44.19 13.18 -16.14
C SER A 753 42.86 12.85 -15.44
N GLY A 754 41.72 13.23 -16.03
CA GLY A 754 40.41 13.10 -15.40
C GLY A 754 40.04 14.25 -14.45
N ALA A 755 40.85 15.31 -14.34
CA ALA A 755 40.49 16.52 -13.60
C ALA A 755 39.70 17.50 -14.50
N PRO A 756 38.73 18.27 -13.94
CA PRO A 756 38.07 19.32 -14.69
C PRO A 756 39.02 20.50 -14.96
N GLU A 757 38.96 21.04 -16.16
CA GLU A 757 39.82 22.12 -16.65
C GLU A 757 38.95 23.32 -17.06
N VAL A 758 39.36 24.52 -16.66
CA VAL A 758 38.64 25.76 -16.95
C VAL A 758 39.29 26.46 -18.14
N THR A 759 38.51 26.69 -19.20
CA THR A 759 38.92 27.51 -20.34
C THR A 759 38.02 28.74 -20.43
N LEU A 760 38.61 29.92 -20.28
CA LEU A 760 37.90 31.19 -20.37
C LEU A 760 37.97 31.76 -21.80
N HIS A 761 36.82 32.21 -22.28
CA HIS A 761 36.66 32.89 -23.57
C HIS A 761 36.06 34.29 -23.37
N GLY A 762 36.02 35.09 -24.43
CA GLY A 762 35.24 36.33 -24.49
C GLY A 762 35.45 37.30 -23.32
N ALA A 763 34.34 37.80 -22.78
CA ALA A 763 34.33 38.72 -21.65
C ALA A 763 34.76 38.06 -20.34
N ALA A 764 34.53 36.75 -20.15
CA ALA A 764 35.00 36.03 -18.98
C ALA A 764 36.54 36.02 -18.88
N LYS A 765 37.22 35.87 -20.02
CA LYS A 765 38.68 35.97 -20.11
C LYS A 765 39.17 37.38 -19.80
N VAL A 766 38.53 38.40 -20.37
CA VAL A 766 38.86 39.81 -20.11
C VAL A 766 38.70 40.14 -18.62
N ALA A 767 37.65 39.64 -17.97
CA ALA A 767 37.44 39.84 -16.55
C ALA A 767 38.53 39.18 -15.69
N ALA A 768 38.92 37.95 -16.01
CA ALA A 768 40.02 37.28 -15.29
C ALA A 768 41.36 38.01 -15.47
N GLU A 769 41.68 38.47 -16.69
CA GLU A 769 42.89 39.25 -16.97
C GLU A 769 42.90 40.60 -16.23
N GLN A 770 41.76 41.30 -16.18
CA GLN A 770 41.61 42.56 -15.43
C GLN A 770 41.74 42.36 -13.92
N ALA A 771 41.28 41.23 -13.40
CA ALA A 771 41.46 40.87 -12.00
C ALA A 771 42.91 40.47 -11.68
N GLY A 772 43.73 40.16 -12.68
CA GLY A 772 45.10 39.67 -12.49
C GLY A 772 45.20 38.16 -12.23
N VAL A 773 44.19 37.39 -12.63
CA VAL A 773 44.15 35.93 -12.49
C VAL A 773 44.80 35.28 -13.72
N ARG A 774 45.82 34.43 -13.53
CA ARG A 774 46.40 33.63 -14.63
C ARG A 774 46.03 32.16 -14.58
N ASN A 775 45.71 31.62 -13.40
CA ASN A 775 45.39 30.21 -13.24
C ASN A 775 44.11 30.02 -12.43
N ILE A 776 43.27 29.06 -12.86
CA ILE A 776 42.03 28.71 -12.19
C ILE A 776 41.95 27.19 -12.10
N LYS A 777 41.98 26.68 -10.86
CA LYS A 777 41.69 25.27 -10.59
C LYS A 777 40.24 25.16 -10.14
N VAL A 778 39.53 24.17 -10.67
CA VAL A 778 38.16 23.84 -10.24
C VAL A 778 38.10 22.39 -9.79
N SER A 779 37.27 22.12 -8.80
CA SER A 779 36.91 20.78 -8.35
C SER A 779 35.40 20.69 -8.27
N ILE A 780 34.83 19.57 -8.71
CA ILE A 780 33.38 19.38 -8.84
C ILE A 780 33.03 18.06 -8.16
N SER A 781 32.08 18.12 -7.23
CA SER A 781 31.44 16.95 -6.66
C SER A 781 29.95 17.00 -7.00
N HIS A 782 29.41 15.94 -7.58
CA HIS A 782 27.98 15.83 -7.81
C HIS A 782 27.52 14.43 -7.37
N SER A 783 27.06 14.34 -6.13
CA SER A 783 26.53 13.10 -5.56
C SER A 783 25.16 13.35 -4.93
N GLY A 784 24.20 12.47 -5.22
CA GLY A 784 22.83 12.59 -4.71
C GLY A 784 22.07 13.81 -5.26
N HIS A 785 21.69 14.73 -4.37
CA HIS A 785 20.73 15.80 -4.66
C HIS A 785 21.35 17.17 -4.97
N TYR A 786 22.66 17.32 -4.76
CA TYR A 786 23.38 18.58 -4.94
C TYR A 786 24.66 18.38 -5.74
N ALA A 787 25.08 19.46 -6.37
CA ALA A 787 26.35 19.60 -7.04
C ALA A 787 27.13 20.73 -6.39
N VAL A 788 28.29 20.42 -5.83
CA VAL A 788 29.18 21.39 -5.19
C VAL A 788 30.39 21.59 -6.10
N ALA A 789 30.78 22.85 -6.31
CA ALA A 789 32.03 23.16 -6.96
C ALA A 789 32.81 24.22 -6.17
N LEU A 790 34.13 24.05 -6.23
CA LEU A 790 35.11 24.99 -5.70
C LEU A 790 36.03 25.42 -6.83
N ALA A 791 36.18 26.73 -7.01
CA ALA A 791 37.21 27.31 -7.84
C ALA A 791 38.21 28.11 -6.99
N ILE A 792 39.49 27.98 -7.33
CA ILE A 792 40.60 28.75 -6.76
C ILE A 792 41.29 29.49 -7.90
N ALA A 793 41.34 30.81 -7.80
CA ALA A 793 42.00 31.72 -8.72
C ALA A 793 43.34 32.21 -8.14
N SER A 794 44.39 32.18 -8.95
CA SER A 794 45.75 32.64 -8.59
C SER A 794 46.43 33.42 -9.74
N GLU A 795 47.51 34.14 -9.40
CA GLU A 795 48.39 34.83 -10.36
C GLU A 795 49.15 33.88 -11.32
#